data_AF-A0A8H5LWL2-F1
#
_entry.id   AF-A0A8H5LWL2-F1
#
_cell.length_a   1.000
_cell.length_b   1.000
_cell.length_c   1.000
_cell.angle_alpha   90.00
_cell.angle_beta   90.00
_cell.angle_gamma   90.00
#
_symmetry.space_group_name_H-M   'P 1'
#
loop_
_entity.id
_entity.type
_entity.pdbx_description
1 polymer ?
#
loop_
_entity_poly.entity_id
_entity_poly.type
_entity_poly.pdbx_seq_one_letter_code
_entity_poly.pdbx_strand_id
1 'polypeptide(L)'
;MRWTKSQSLLSFALIATSSLVSAHATGGSIYSRQSKIDESDKYVFPLGDLNFYNGLSNASVTLDQHSLLLDGKRLIFFSGEFHPFRLPAPELWKDVLEKFKAGGFNGVSVYWHWGLSAPNANEVSFTHHNDLKAFFETAKEVGILVVVRPGPYVNAETAGGGIPAWTTNIPDLARTNATGYKEAWLPYIAGFARETAPYQYPNGPVIAIQSENEYFTSESLGIPGLSEHMQDIIDTLRENGLTSIPTIHNDKNAGGQFAFEGLGKVDLYGWDGYPLGFDCDQPTVWTELATTHDANHQRLNPAEPLALFEWQGGAFSYWSGPGYDQCYELINEQFANVYYKNNYAAQATLQNLYMTYGGTNWGNMHTHTIYSSYDYGAAISEDRLLTPKFSEIKLQSYFLHASPDYLFVSRIGNGTVGSGTAYSDSRDIYTTHLSAPFDNPDSTANVNFYFVRQVTNNKTTDTEFTLRVNTTKEGEITIPKSGTLKLAGRESKILVTNYPFGNSTLEYSTAEVATWATFDEVDTILLYSLEGYDVEIAVEVDSTPEVTAVGLDAITAATTNNTVILSGSPSGLSVFSFDNKRVLVADKKTASGFWAPRLATDDVHNHYDVSPAVASVLINGPYLVRSASDNGSTLALTGDINGTTTIDVFGPSQFTAITWNGSPVEVDQSDIGSLRGQLEFPDGLADAAIPVLEELEWICADSLPELDPSFDDSTWVLANKTETQRPQQPSAGKFVLYSSEYGFHAGDWVWRGHFSGNATGVNISVQGGFSFGYSAWINEHFLGSGQGSSHSQDGVDILSPIFNFTSEQLRDENVLTVIHDSTGMNQDYNVNDEHKNPRGIRGYTLLSDDGNDFTEWRVSGNIGGENAPDKVRGPYNEGGWWFERVGAHLPGYNESDSIWNQSCTPYDGQTEPGVTVYRTTFDLDLPEGSDIPLAFDFTLDSESPHRVLLFVNGWQFGRFLSTLGPQTSYPIPEGILNHHGTNEVLISLWALESGGAKLSKLQLNKRGSLSSSKPATVDVVAAPGWEELRGNVTTS
;
A
#
# COMPACT_ATOMS: atom_id res chain seq x y z
N MET A 1 22.77 -26.04 -60.29
CA MET A 1 21.80 -26.80 -61.11
C MET A 1 20.53 -25.96 -61.24
N ARG A 2 19.95 -25.92 -62.44
CA ARG A 2 18.85 -25.04 -62.90
C ARG A 2 17.46 -25.41 -62.33
N TRP A 3 16.50 -24.50 -62.60
CA TRP A 3 15.04 -24.63 -62.85
C TRP A 3 14.17 -23.94 -61.77
N THR A 4 13.63 -22.71 -61.92
CA THR A 4 12.61 -22.07 -62.80
C THR A 4 11.12 -22.39 -62.51
N LYS A 5 10.40 -21.31 -62.10
CA LYS A 5 9.00 -20.89 -62.32
C LYS A 5 7.95 -21.86 -62.91
N SER A 6 6.72 -21.79 -62.36
CA SER A 6 5.48 -21.65 -63.15
C SER A 6 4.33 -21.00 -62.36
N GLN A 7 3.71 -19.98 -62.97
CA GLN A 7 2.43 -19.38 -62.61
C GLN A 7 1.26 -20.23 -63.14
N SER A 8 0.09 -20.13 -62.52
CA SER A 8 -1.20 -20.21 -63.23
C SER A 8 -2.27 -19.38 -62.52
N LEU A 9 -2.81 -18.41 -63.26
CA LEU A 9 -3.99 -17.61 -62.98
C LEU A 9 -5.28 -18.42 -63.24
N LEU A 10 -6.33 -18.15 -62.46
CA LEU A 10 -7.72 -18.27 -62.90
C LEU A 10 -8.56 -17.20 -62.19
N SER A 11 -9.15 -16.32 -62.99
CA SER A 11 -10.05 -15.23 -62.59
C SER A 11 -11.51 -15.67 -62.77
N PHE A 12 -12.39 -15.32 -61.84
CA PHE A 12 -13.80 -15.02 -62.10
C PHE A 12 -14.29 -13.92 -61.14
N ALA A 13 -15.21 -13.10 -61.63
CA ALA A 13 -15.46 -11.72 -61.22
C ALA A 13 -16.63 -11.52 -60.24
N LEU A 14 -16.51 -10.39 -59.50
CA LEU A 14 -17.44 -9.49 -58.80
C LEU A 14 -18.97 -9.75 -58.78
N ILE A 15 -19.58 -9.43 -57.61
CA ILE A 15 -20.63 -8.41 -57.32
C ILE A 15 -20.72 -8.28 -55.76
N ALA A 16 -20.19 -7.20 -55.15
CA ALA A 16 -20.89 -6.05 -54.50
C ALA A 16 -21.88 -6.44 -53.36
N THR A 17 -21.85 -5.94 -52.10
CA THR A 17 -21.83 -4.55 -51.56
C THR A 17 -21.55 -4.60 -50.03
N SER A 18 -20.50 -3.95 -49.51
CA SER A 18 -20.47 -2.65 -48.78
C SER A 18 -20.86 -2.66 -47.28
N SER A 19 -19.85 -2.57 -46.40
CA SER A 19 -19.58 -1.41 -45.52
C SER A 19 -18.51 -1.79 -44.48
N LEU A 20 -17.24 -1.81 -44.91
CA LEU A 20 -16.08 -1.79 -44.02
C LEU A 20 -15.70 -0.31 -43.85
N VAL A 21 -15.86 0.22 -42.64
CA VAL A 21 -15.21 1.47 -42.24
C VAL A 21 -13.75 1.14 -42.00
N SER A 22 -12.93 1.31 -43.04
CA SER A 22 -11.48 1.41 -42.93
C SER A 22 -11.10 2.87 -43.11
N ALA A 23 -10.93 3.59 -42.01
CA ALA A 23 -10.20 4.85 -41.96
C ALA A 23 -8.87 4.59 -41.22
N HIS A 24 -7.89 4.04 -41.93
CA HIS A 24 -6.48 4.21 -41.57
C HIS A 24 -5.97 5.42 -42.35
N ALA A 25 -5.81 6.55 -41.67
CA ALA A 25 -5.07 7.69 -42.18
C ALA A 25 -4.25 8.33 -41.05
N THR A 26 -2.95 7.98 -41.05
CA THR A 26 -1.82 8.86 -40.70
C THR A 26 -1.82 9.54 -39.33
N GLY A 27 -1.78 8.75 -38.25
CA GLY A 27 -0.88 9.05 -37.14
C GLY A 27 0.44 8.33 -37.38
N GLY A 28 1.50 9.06 -37.75
CA GLY A 28 2.85 8.48 -37.71
C GLY A 28 3.08 7.88 -36.33
N SER A 29 3.50 6.62 -36.28
CA SER A 29 3.50 5.86 -35.04
C SER A 29 4.40 6.54 -34.01
N ILE A 30 3.82 7.04 -32.90
CA ILE A 30 4.57 7.46 -31.70
C ILE A 30 5.53 6.34 -31.26
N TYR A 31 5.18 5.09 -31.59
CA TYR A 31 5.94 3.86 -31.41
C TYR A 31 7.30 3.79 -32.15
N SER A 32 7.65 4.74 -33.03
CA SER A 32 8.94 4.76 -33.74
C SER A 32 9.85 5.93 -33.37
N ARG A 33 9.49 6.76 -32.38
CA ARG A 33 10.32 7.89 -31.94
C ARG A 33 11.51 7.36 -31.13
N GLN A 34 12.73 7.60 -31.62
CA GLN A 34 13.97 7.43 -30.85
C GLN A 34 14.53 8.81 -30.49
N SER A 35 14.99 8.97 -29.25
CA SER A 35 15.71 10.18 -28.83
C SER A 35 16.97 10.39 -29.67
N LYS A 36 17.36 11.65 -29.86
CA LYS A 36 18.65 12.01 -30.49
C LYS A 36 19.85 11.77 -29.55
N ILE A 37 19.60 11.51 -28.26
CA ILE A 37 20.62 11.24 -27.24
C ILE A 37 20.57 9.74 -26.95
N ASP A 38 21.62 9.02 -27.34
CA ASP A 38 21.81 7.60 -27.06
C ASP A 38 22.76 7.46 -25.87
N GLU A 39 22.26 6.91 -24.76
CA GLU A 39 23.02 6.71 -23.52
C GLU A 39 23.44 5.24 -23.33
N SER A 40 23.26 4.40 -24.36
CA SER A 40 23.57 2.97 -24.30
C SER A 40 25.02 2.65 -23.97
N ASP A 41 25.95 3.48 -24.43
CA ASP A 41 27.38 3.34 -24.11
C ASP A 41 27.70 3.53 -22.62
N LYS A 42 26.79 4.12 -21.84
CA LYS A 42 26.90 4.29 -20.38
C LYS A 42 26.20 3.18 -19.60
N TYR A 43 25.44 2.30 -20.26
CA TYR A 43 24.79 1.20 -19.57
C TYR A 43 25.84 0.21 -19.07
N VAL A 44 25.78 -0.09 -17.78
CA VAL A 44 26.56 -1.17 -17.21
C VAL A 44 25.70 -2.42 -17.30
N PHE A 45 26.26 -3.57 -17.71
CA PHE A 45 25.52 -4.83 -17.73
C PHE A 45 25.71 -5.64 -16.43
N PRO A 46 24.67 -6.31 -15.90
CA PRO A 46 24.82 -7.16 -14.72
C PRO A 46 25.63 -8.43 -15.03
N LEU A 47 26.12 -9.10 -14.00
CA LEU A 47 26.72 -10.43 -14.19
C LEU A 47 25.63 -11.42 -14.63
N GLY A 48 25.92 -12.22 -15.66
CA GLY A 48 24.93 -13.15 -16.21
C GLY A 48 23.86 -12.48 -17.09
N ASP A 49 24.15 -11.26 -17.58
CA ASP A 49 23.31 -10.43 -18.45
C ASP A 49 22.42 -11.19 -19.44
N LEU A 50 21.12 -10.87 -19.39
CA LEU A 50 20.05 -11.40 -20.24
C LEU A 50 19.62 -10.42 -21.36
N ASN A 51 20.39 -9.34 -21.56
CA ASN A 51 20.24 -8.29 -22.56
C ASN A 51 18.97 -7.41 -22.46
N PHE A 52 18.41 -7.16 -21.27
CA PHE A 52 17.15 -6.39 -21.15
C PHE A 52 17.21 -4.93 -21.66
N TYR A 53 18.42 -4.41 -21.86
CA TYR A 53 18.67 -3.05 -22.33
C TYR A 53 18.37 -2.85 -23.83
N ASN A 54 17.71 -1.74 -24.21
CA ASN A 54 17.43 -1.24 -25.57
C ASN A 54 17.04 -2.32 -26.61
N GLY A 55 16.18 -3.27 -26.25
CA GLY A 55 15.77 -4.33 -27.18
C GLY A 55 16.92 -5.24 -27.66
N LEU A 56 18.07 -5.24 -26.96
CA LEU A 56 19.16 -6.20 -27.20
C LEU A 56 18.72 -7.63 -26.83
N SER A 57 17.63 -7.76 -26.07
CA SER A 57 16.93 -9.00 -25.76
C SER A 57 15.70 -9.18 -26.65
N ASN A 58 15.37 -10.44 -26.94
CA ASN A 58 14.07 -10.82 -27.51
C ASN A 58 12.96 -10.89 -26.44
N ALA A 59 13.19 -10.39 -25.23
CA ALA A 59 12.22 -10.37 -24.14
C ALA A 59 11.11 -9.34 -24.38
N SER A 60 9.95 -9.63 -23.83
CA SER A 60 8.78 -8.72 -23.89
C SER A 60 8.90 -7.53 -22.95
N VAL A 61 9.76 -7.57 -21.93
CA VAL A 61 10.06 -6.42 -21.08
C VAL A 61 11.50 -5.97 -21.33
N THR A 62 11.66 -4.73 -21.76
CA THR A 62 12.98 -4.10 -22.00
C THR A 62 13.00 -2.67 -21.45
N LEU A 63 14.15 -2.00 -21.49
CA LEU A 63 14.29 -0.63 -20.96
C LEU A 63 15.28 0.21 -21.76
N ASP A 64 15.15 1.52 -21.68
CA ASP A 64 16.17 2.48 -22.12
C ASP A 64 16.18 3.70 -21.18
N GLN A 65 16.99 4.71 -21.50
CA GLN A 65 17.17 5.91 -20.67
C GLN A 65 15.90 6.74 -20.45
N HIS A 66 14.80 6.43 -21.13
CA HIS A 66 13.55 7.16 -21.00
C HIS A 66 12.50 6.37 -20.24
N SER A 67 12.33 5.08 -20.52
CA SER A 67 11.25 4.29 -19.91
C SER A 67 11.48 2.78 -19.95
N LEU A 68 10.61 2.04 -19.25
CA LEU A 68 10.35 0.64 -19.60
C LEU A 68 9.64 0.55 -20.96
N LEU A 69 9.79 -0.60 -21.62
CA LEU A 69 9.07 -0.96 -22.83
C LEU A 69 8.43 -2.35 -22.68
N LEU A 70 7.15 -2.45 -23.02
CA LEU A 70 6.42 -3.71 -23.16
C LEU A 70 6.22 -4.01 -24.65
N ASP A 71 6.81 -5.10 -25.13
CA ASP A 71 6.81 -5.51 -26.54
C ASP A 71 7.21 -4.36 -27.49
N GLY A 72 8.21 -3.58 -27.08
CA GLY A 72 8.72 -2.41 -27.81
C GLY A 72 7.88 -1.13 -27.69
N LYS A 73 6.81 -1.13 -26.87
CA LYS A 73 5.99 0.06 -26.59
C LYS A 73 6.38 0.68 -25.25
N ARG A 74 6.66 1.98 -25.24
CA ARG A 74 7.02 2.71 -24.02
C ARG A 74 5.88 2.73 -23.01
N LEU A 75 6.27 2.68 -21.74
CA LEU A 75 5.36 2.63 -20.61
C LEU A 75 5.72 3.73 -19.60
N ILE A 76 4.75 4.59 -19.26
CA ILE A 76 4.78 5.26 -17.96
C ILE A 76 4.28 4.24 -16.95
N PHE A 77 5.16 3.80 -16.04
CA PHE A 77 4.78 2.88 -14.98
C PHE A 77 4.37 3.69 -13.75
N PHE A 78 3.07 3.86 -13.59
CA PHE A 78 2.50 4.56 -12.45
C PHE A 78 1.86 3.54 -11.51
N SER A 79 2.54 3.32 -10.38
CA SER A 79 2.28 2.24 -9.44
C SER A 79 1.92 2.75 -8.06
N GLY A 80 1.17 1.94 -7.34
CA GLY A 80 0.97 2.09 -5.90
C GLY A 80 1.45 0.83 -5.17
N GLU A 81 1.83 0.96 -3.91
CA GLU A 81 2.12 -0.19 -3.08
C GLU A 81 0.85 -0.76 -2.45
N PHE A 82 0.74 -2.10 -2.49
CA PHE A 82 -0.25 -2.92 -1.79
C PHE A 82 0.42 -4.18 -1.24
N HIS A 83 0.19 -4.53 0.03
CA HIS A 83 0.65 -5.80 0.61
C HIS A 83 -0.52 -6.78 0.76
N PRO A 84 -0.65 -7.82 -0.10
CA PRO A 84 -1.79 -8.74 -0.06
C PRO A 84 -1.97 -9.43 1.29
N PHE A 85 -0.88 -9.75 1.99
CA PHE A 85 -0.92 -10.37 3.30
C PHE A 85 -1.54 -9.47 4.40
N ARG A 86 -1.59 -8.15 4.22
CA ARG A 86 -2.27 -7.20 5.13
C ARG A 86 -3.79 -7.11 4.88
N LEU A 87 -4.30 -7.79 3.86
CA LEU A 87 -5.72 -7.96 3.58
C LEU A 87 -6.01 -9.46 3.43
N PRO A 88 -6.22 -10.21 4.54
CA PRO A 88 -6.26 -11.67 4.54
C PRO A 88 -7.55 -12.26 3.95
N ALA A 89 -8.33 -11.46 3.21
CA ALA A 89 -9.49 -11.86 2.43
C ALA A 89 -9.16 -11.72 0.93
N PRO A 90 -8.64 -12.77 0.27
CA PRO A 90 -8.14 -12.69 -1.11
C PRO A 90 -9.15 -12.18 -2.13
N GLU A 91 -10.44 -12.42 -1.92
CA GLU A 91 -11.51 -11.92 -2.81
C GLU A 91 -11.57 -10.38 -2.86
N LEU A 92 -11.12 -9.71 -1.80
CA LEU A 92 -11.05 -8.25 -1.74
C LEU A 92 -9.80 -7.67 -2.43
N TRP A 93 -8.83 -8.49 -2.84
CA TRP A 93 -7.69 -8.00 -3.62
C TRP A 93 -8.15 -7.39 -4.95
N LYS A 94 -9.18 -7.98 -5.57
CA LYS A 94 -9.78 -7.45 -6.80
C LYS A 94 -10.35 -6.04 -6.59
N ASP A 95 -11.05 -5.81 -5.48
CA ASP A 95 -11.61 -4.48 -5.15
C ASP A 95 -10.51 -3.40 -5.08
N VAL A 96 -9.42 -3.70 -4.37
CA VAL A 96 -8.28 -2.77 -4.25
C VAL A 96 -7.63 -2.53 -5.61
N LEU A 97 -7.39 -3.58 -6.40
CA LEU A 97 -6.76 -3.45 -7.72
C LEU A 97 -7.64 -2.71 -8.73
N GLU A 98 -8.97 -2.88 -8.68
CA GLU A 98 -9.92 -2.10 -9.48
C GLU A 98 -9.90 -0.62 -9.09
N LYS A 99 -9.77 -0.30 -7.78
CA LYS A 99 -9.58 1.08 -7.32
C LYS A 99 -8.28 1.65 -7.86
N PHE A 100 -7.18 0.91 -7.84
CA PHE A 100 -5.92 1.32 -8.47
C PHE A 100 -6.15 1.63 -9.97
N LYS A 101 -6.75 0.70 -10.71
CA LYS A 101 -7.03 0.86 -12.14
C LYS A 101 -7.88 2.10 -12.43
N ALA A 102 -8.96 2.30 -11.67
CA ALA A 102 -9.85 3.44 -11.80
C ALA A 102 -9.15 4.77 -11.49
N GLY A 103 -8.21 4.76 -10.53
CA GLY A 103 -7.31 5.87 -10.19
C GLY A 103 -6.23 6.15 -11.24
N GLY A 104 -6.21 5.42 -12.36
CA GLY A 104 -5.22 5.54 -13.43
C GLY A 104 -3.86 4.94 -13.07
N PHE A 105 -3.77 4.10 -12.04
CA PHE A 105 -2.59 3.26 -11.87
C PHE A 105 -2.63 2.14 -12.90
N ASN A 106 -1.48 1.85 -13.51
CA ASN A 106 -1.29 0.69 -14.38
C ASN A 106 -0.33 -0.34 -13.78
N GLY A 107 0.23 -0.02 -12.62
CA GLY A 107 1.11 -0.87 -11.84
C GLY A 107 0.66 -1.04 -10.39
N VAL A 108 1.08 -2.15 -9.80
CA VAL A 108 1.11 -2.37 -8.35
C VAL A 108 2.49 -2.92 -8.00
N SER A 109 3.04 -2.44 -6.89
CA SER A 109 4.21 -3.02 -6.26
C SER A 109 3.77 -3.74 -4.99
N VAL A 110 4.29 -4.97 -4.80
CA VAL A 110 3.87 -5.83 -3.71
C VAL A 110 5.06 -6.46 -2.99
N TYR A 111 5.09 -6.31 -1.67
CA TYR A 111 5.92 -7.15 -0.81
C TYR A 111 5.34 -8.54 -0.61
N TRP A 112 6.24 -9.48 -0.32
CA TRP A 112 5.86 -10.78 0.22
C TRP A 112 6.58 -11.08 1.54
N HIS A 113 5.86 -11.68 2.49
CA HIS A 113 6.37 -11.89 3.84
C HIS A 113 6.93 -13.31 3.99
N TRP A 114 8.26 -13.41 4.11
CA TRP A 114 8.94 -14.71 4.28
C TRP A 114 8.44 -15.46 5.53
N GLY A 115 8.33 -14.78 6.69
CA GLY A 115 7.81 -15.38 7.92
C GLY A 115 6.40 -15.99 7.83
N LEU A 116 5.49 -15.40 7.04
CA LEU A 116 4.16 -15.96 6.81
C LEU A 116 4.19 -17.13 5.82
N SER A 117 5.10 -17.09 4.85
CA SER A 117 5.26 -18.15 3.84
C SER A 117 6.04 -19.35 4.38
N ALA A 118 6.91 -19.14 5.37
CA ALA A 118 7.78 -20.15 5.96
C ALA A 118 7.70 -20.11 7.50
N PRO A 119 6.60 -20.62 8.09
CA PRO A 119 6.36 -20.55 9.53
C PRO A 119 7.41 -21.31 10.37
N ASN A 120 8.14 -22.26 9.76
CA ASN A 120 9.27 -22.98 10.34
C ASN A 120 10.32 -23.30 9.25
N ALA A 121 11.47 -23.82 9.66
CA ALA A 121 12.61 -24.08 8.76
C ALA A 121 12.37 -25.16 7.69
N ASN A 122 11.31 -25.97 7.79
CA ASN A 122 11.07 -27.12 6.92
C ASN A 122 9.88 -26.93 5.96
N GLU A 123 9.23 -25.77 6.00
CA GLU A 123 7.96 -25.51 5.30
C GLU A 123 8.04 -24.19 4.52
N VAL A 124 7.60 -24.22 3.26
CA VAL A 124 7.35 -23.02 2.45
C VAL A 124 6.00 -23.24 1.75
N SER A 125 5.06 -22.31 1.93
CA SER A 125 3.74 -22.35 1.33
C SER A 125 3.33 -20.99 0.78
N PHE A 126 2.66 -21.01 -0.37
CA PHE A 126 2.09 -19.84 -1.04
C PHE A 126 0.58 -20.06 -1.25
N THR A 127 -0.16 -20.13 -0.15
CA THR A 127 -1.61 -20.42 -0.12
C THR A 127 -2.36 -19.40 0.73
N HIS A 128 -3.69 -19.36 0.59
CA HIS A 128 -4.59 -18.49 1.37
C HIS A 128 -4.26 -17.00 1.18
N HIS A 129 -4.04 -16.25 2.28
CA HIS A 129 -3.65 -14.83 2.24
C HIS A 129 -2.23 -14.60 1.68
N ASN A 130 -1.48 -15.68 1.45
CA ASN A 130 -0.21 -15.68 0.71
C ASN A 130 -0.34 -16.52 -0.58
N ASP A 131 -1.45 -16.47 -1.30
CA ASP A 131 -1.57 -17.14 -2.61
C ASP A 131 -1.05 -16.23 -3.75
N LEU A 132 0.17 -16.50 -4.21
CA LEU A 132 0.81 -15.77 -5.31
C LEU A 132 0.03 -15.89 -6.61
N LYS A 133 -0.44 -17.11 -6.90
CA LYS A 133 -1.14 -17.41 -8.15
C LYS A 133 -2.46 -16.66 -8.21
N ALA A 134 -3.26 -16.74 -7.14
CA ALA A 134 -4.54 -16.04 -7.07
C ALA A 134 -4.35 -14.52 -7.20
N PHE A 135 -3.31 -13.96 -6.58
CA PHE A 135 -3.00 -12.54 -6.71
C PHE A 135 -2.62 -12.17 -8.16
N PHE A 136 -1.71 -12.92 -8.81
CA PHE A 136 -1.30 -12.63 -10.18
C PHE A 136 -2.43 -12.84 -11.20
N GLU A 137 -3.30 -13.83 -10.99
CA GLU A 137 -4.48 -14.03 -11.82
C GLU A 137 -5.47 -12.88 -11.67
N THR A 138 -5.68 -12.39 -10.44
CA THR A 138 -6.52 -11.22 -10.17
C THR A 138 -5.94 -9.95 -10.82
N ALA A 139 -4.64 -9.68 -10.65
CA ALA A 139 -3.99 -8.53 -11.28
C ALA A 139 -4.05 -8.59 -12.81
N LYS A 140 -3.89 -9.78 -13.39
CA LYS A 140 -4.06 -10.01 -14.83
C LYS A 140 -5.49 -9.76 -15.27
N GLU A 141 -6.50 -10.22 -14.53
CA GLU A 141 -7.91 -9.98 -14.83
C GLU A 141 -8.23 -8.48 -14.84
N VAL A 142 -7.79 -7.74 -13.82
CA VAL A 142 -8.05 -6.30 -13.69
C VAL A 142 -7.26 -5.47 -14.71
N GLY A 143 -6.11 -5.95 -15.17
CA GLY A 143 -5.24 -5.21 -16.09
C GLY A 143 -4.28 -4.28 -15.38
N ILE A 144 -3.68 -4.79 -14.30
CA ILE A 144 -2.63 -4.13 -13.51
C ILE A 144 -1.35 -4.94 -13.65
N LEU A 145 -0.24 -4.27 -14.02
CA LEU A 145 1.10 -4.85 -14.05
C LEU A 145 1.66 -4.96 -12.63
N VAL A 146 2.55 -5.91 -12.38
CA VAL A 146 3.08 -6.19 -11.04
C VAL A 146 4.61 -6.06 -11.01
N VAL A 147 5.10 -5.26 -10.06
CA VAL A 147 6.48 -5.33 -9.56
C VAL A 147 6.45 -6.13 -8.26
N VAL A 148 7.22 -7.21 -8.20
CA VAL A 148 7.16 -8.16 -7.08
C VAL A 148 8.41 -8.01 -6.22
N ARG A 149 8.24 -7.92 -4.90
CA ARG A 149 9.33 -7.64 -3.95
C ARG A 149 9.37 -8.73 -2.86
N PRO A 150 9.95 -9.90 -3.14
CA PRO A 150 9.87 -11.04 -2.23
C PRO A 150 10.81 -11.00 -1.02
N GLY A 151 11.77 -10.07 -0.99
CA GLY A 151 12.81 -10.02 0.05
C GLY A 151 14.09 -10.79 -0.32
N PRO A 152 14.70 -11.57 0.60
CA PRO A 152 14.11 -12.18 1.81
C PRO A 152 13.75 -11.20 2.95
N TYR A 153 14.49 -10.10 3.07
CA TYR A 153 14.16 -9.01 3.97
C TYR A 153 13.35 -7.94 3.22
N VAL A 154 12.25 -7.47 3.80
CA VAL A 154 11.35 -6.48 3.19
C VAL A 154 11.15 -5.23 4.04
N ASN A 155 11.66 -5.20 5.28
CA ASN A 155 11.39 -4.13 6.24
C ASN A 155 9.87 -3.98 6.52
N ALA A 156 9.16 -3.20 5.71
CA ALA A 156 7.70 -3.07 5.63
C ALA A 156 6.96 -2.79 6.95
N GLU A 157 7.65 -2.37 8.00
CA GLU A 157 7.15 -2.28 9.38
C GLU A 157 6.47 -3.58 9.87
N THR A 158 7.07 -4.73 9.51
CA THR A 158 6.59 -6.07 9.91
C THR A 158 7.53 -6.72 10.92
N ALA A 159 7.04 -7.75 11.62
CA ALA A 159 7.84 -8.55 12.52
C ALA A 159 9.06 -9.13 11.79
N GLY A 160 10.27 -8.88 12.31
CA GLY A 160 11.52 -9.33 11.70
C GLY A 160 11.89 -8.58 10.42
N GLY A 161 11.10 -7.58 10.01
CA GLY A 161 11.14 -7.02 8.67
C GLY A 161 10.90 -8.06 7.57
N GLY A 162 10.03 -9.03 7.85
CA GLY A 162 9.72 -10.17 6.98
C GLY A 162 10.51 -11.44 7.30
N ILE A 163 11.66 -11.32 7.98
CA ILE A 163 12.48 -12.49 8.36
C ILE A 163 11.71 -13.36 9.37
N PRO A 164 11.56 -14.68 9.15
CA PRO A 164 10.86 -15.57 10.05
C PRO A 164 11.52 -15.61 11.42
N ALA A 165 10.71 -15.67 12.46
CA ALA A 165 11.19 -15.60 13.84
C ALA A 165 12.09 -16.78 14.25
N TRP A 166 11.90 -17.97 13.70
CA TRP A 166 12.74 -19.14 13.97
C TRP A 166 14.21 -18.95 13.56
N THR A 167 14.47 -18.05 12.58
CA THR A 167 15.84 -17.70 12.14
C THR A 167 16.65 -16.99 13.22
N THR A 168 16.00 -16.44 14.24
CA THR A 168 16.69 -15.71 15.31
C THR A 168 17.58 -16.59 16.19
N ASN A 169 17.46 -17.92 16.05
CA ASN A 169 18.36 -18.90 16.66
C ASN A 169 19.55 -19.29 15.77
N ILE A 170 19.64 -18.76 14.54
CA ILE A 170 20.80 -18.92 13.66
C ILE A 170 21.90 -17.97 14.13
N PRO A 171 23.11 -18.46 14.45
CA PRO A 171 24.19 -17.63 14.98
C PRO A 171 24.78 -16.68 13.94
N ASP A 172 24.61 -16.99 12.66
CA ASP A 172 25.16 -16.22 11.54
C ASP A 172 24.50 -14.84 11.42
N LEU A 173 25.29 -13.83 11.08
CA LEU A 173 24.79 -12.47 10.82
C LEU A 173 23.79 -12.50 9.65
N ALA A 174 22.55 -12.07 9.92
CA ALA A 174 21.51 -12.03 8.90
C ALA A 174 21.86 -11.06 7.77
N ARG A 175 21.22 -11.23 6.62
CA ARG A 175 21.39 -10.41 5.41
C ARG A 175 22.85 -10.37 4.92
N THR A 176 23.58 -11.47 5.10
CA THR A 176 24.92 -11.69 4.55
C THR A 176 24.98 -13.04 3.82
N ASN A 177 26.10 -13.33 3.16
CA ASN A 177 26.35 -14.64 2.55
C ASN A 177 26.73 -15.74 3.55
N ALA A 178 26.58 -15.51 4.85
CA ALA A 178 26.83 -16.51 5.87
C ALA A 178 25.96 -17.77 5.63
N THR A 179 26.57 -18.94 5.78
CA THR A 179 26.02 -20.21 5.28
C THR A 179 24.65 -20.55 5.87
N GLY A 180 24.49 -20.43 7.19
CA GLY A 180 23.23 -20.72 7.87
C GLY A 180 22.11 -19.76 7.51
N TYR A 181 22.41 -18.46 7.33
CA TYR A 181 21.41 -17.51 6.84
C TYR A 181 21.01 -17.81 5.39
N LYS A 182 21.99 -18.11 4.52
CA LYS A 182 21.75 -18.53 3.13
C LYS A 182 20.87 -19.76 3.03
N GLU A 183 21.20 -20.81 3.77
CA GLU A 183 20.43 -22.05 3.79
C GLU A 183 18.99 -21.82 4.29
N ALA A 184 18.77 -20.84 5.18
CA ALA A 184 17.44 -20.51 5.69
C ALA A 184 16.52 -19.86 4.64
N TRP A 185 16.99 -18.83 3.91
CA TRP A 185 16.14 -18.13 2.93
C TRP A 185 16.04 -18.84 1.59
N LEU A 186 17.02 -19.68 1.23
CA LEU A 186 17.11 -20.30 -0.10
C LEU A 186 15.84 -21.07 -0.52
N PRO A 187 15.22 -21.93 0.33
CA PRO A 187 13.99 -22.62 -0.05
C PRO A 187 12.84 -21.68 -0.37
N TYR A 188 12.73 -20.58 0.37
CA TYR A 188 11.68 -19.57 0.19
C TYR A 188 11.84 -18.82 -1.13
N ILE A 189 13.02 -18.25 -1.40
CA ILE A 189 13.25 -17.50 -2.66
C ILE A 189 13.18 -18.43 -3.88
N ALA A 190 13.73 -19.64 -3.79
CA ALA A 190 13.63 -20.61 -4.87
C ALA A 190 12.17 -21.03 -5.14
N GLY A 191 11.38 -21.25 -4.08
CA GLY A 191 9.95 -21.53 -4.19
C GLY A 191 9.18 -20.37 -4.82
N PHE A 192 9.40 -19.16 -4.31
CA PHE A 192 8.79 -17.94 -4.81
C PHE A 192 9.03 -17.75 -6.31
N ALA A 193 10.29 -17.90 -6.73
CA ALA A 193 10.68 -17.76 -8.12
C ALA A 193 9.97 -18.78 -9.02
N ARG A 194 9.86 -20.05 -8.59
CA ARG A 194 9.17 -21.10 -9.37
C ARG A 194 7.67 -20.81 -9.54
N GLU A 195 7.00 -20.36 -8.49
CA GLU A 195 5.57 -20.01 -8.54
C GLU A 195 5.31 -18.73 -9.35
N THR A 196 6.27 -17.79 -9.35
CA THR A 196 6.16 -16.53 -10.10
C THR A 196 6.53 -16.70 -11.58
N ALA A 197 7.41 -17.64 -11.93
CA ALA A 197 7.93 -17.80 -13.28
C ALA A 197 6.86 -17.91 -14.39
N PRO A 198 5.72 -18.61 -14.22
CA PRO A 198 4.65 -18.67 -15.22
C PRO A 198 3.94 -17.33 -15.47
N TYR A 199 4.05 -16.38 -14.53
CA TYR A 199 3.33 -15.11 -14.53
C TYR A 199 4.18 -13.91 -14.98
N GLN A 200 5.40 -14.16 -15.47
CA GLN A 200 6.20 -13.15 -16.18
C GLN A 200 5.45 -12.65 -17.42
N TYR A 201 5.50 -11.34 -17.67
CA TYR A 201 4.97 -10.73 -18.88
C TYR A 201 5.66 -11.34 -20.14
N PRO A 202 4.91 -11.66 -21.21
CA PRO A 202 3.51 -11.31 -21.48
C PRO A 202 2.48 -12.36 -21.02
N ASN A 203 2.92 -13.47 -20.43
CA ASN A 203 2.03 -14.56 -20.03
C ASN A 203 1.25 -14.23 -18.74
N GLY A 204 1.84 -13.42 -17.86
CA GLY A 204 1.17 -12.83 -16.70
C GLY A 204 1.53 -11.35 -16.54
N PRO A 205 1.16 -10.74 -15.40
CA PRO A 205 1.29 -9.31 -15.21
C PRO A 205 2.66 -8.89 -14.64
N VAL A 206 3.53 -9.83 -14.27
CA VAL A 206 4.79 -9.51 -13.58
C VAL A 206 5.81 -8.94 -14.57
N ILE A 207 6.26 -7.71 -14.35
CA ILE A 207 7.19 -7.00 -15.25
C ILE A 207 8.57 -6.79 -14.66
N ALA A 208 8.74 -6.89 -13.34
CA ALA A 208 10.04 -6.78 -12.68
C ALA A 208 10.00 -7.47 -11.32
N ILE A 209 11.19 -7.86 -10.83
CA ILE A 209 11.33 -8.45 -9.51
C ILE A 209 12.47 -7.81 -8.72
N GLN A 210 12.20 -7.43 -7.48
CA GLN A 210 13.21 -6.85 -6.59
C GLN A 210 14.05 -7.94 -5.91
N SER A 211 15.35 -7.68 -5.75
CA SER A 211 16.24 -8.46 -4.91
C SER A 211 16.61 -7.66 -3.66
N GLU A 212 16.40 -8.25 -2.47
CA GLU A 212 16.60 -7.57 -1.18
C GLU A 212 15.73 -6.29 -1.05
N ASN A 213 15.98 -5.45 -0.06
CA ASN A 213 15.29 -4.19 0.20
C ASN A 213 16.18 -3.16 0.89
N GLU A 214 16.28 -1.94 0.32
CA GLU A 214 17.07 -0.83 0.88
C GLU A 214 18.44 -1.29 1.39
N TYR A 215 19.16 -1.98 0.52
CA TYR A 215 20.30 -2.82 0.86
C TYR A 215 21.63 -2.16 0.49
N PHE A 216 22.68 -2.57 1.16
CA PHE A 216 23.99 -1.93 1.06
C PHE A 216 25.02 -2.88 0.46
N THR A 217 25.93 -2.34 -0.33
CA THR A 217 27.12 -3.07 -0.77
C THR A 217 28.08 -3.33 0.40
N SER A 218 28.93 -4.35 0.27
CA SER A 218 29.96 -4.65 1.28
C SER A 218 30.91 -3.48 1.56
N GLU A 219 31.25 -2.71 0.53
CA GLU A 219 32.08 -1.51 0.67
C GLU A 219 31.37 -0.41 1.47
N SER A 220 30.07 -0.20 1.22
CA SER A 220 29.30 0.87 1.85
C SER A 220 29.17 0.74 3.36
N LEU A 221 29.02 -0.48 3.89
CA LEU A 221 28.94 -0.73 5.34
C LEU A 221 30.24 -1.26 5.95
N GLY A 222 31.22 -1.66 5.14
CA GLY A 222 32.41 -2.36 5.62
C GLY A 222 32.12 -3.76 6.19
N ILE A 223 30.98 -4.34 5.82
CA ILE A 223 30.55 -5.70 6.22
C ILE A 223 30.81 -6.64 5.04
N PRO A 224 31.70 -7.64 5.16
CA PRO A 224 31.94 -8.62 4.10
C PRO A 224 30.70 -9.49 3.81
N GLY A 225 30.53 -9.91 2.56
CA GLY A 225 29.49 -10.88 2.19
C GLY A 225 28.15 -10.30 1.77
N LEU A 226 27.98 -8.98 1.77
CA LEU A 226 26.73 -8.33 1.38
C LEU A 226 26.52 -8.37 -0.14
N SER A 227 27.55 -8.00 -0.90
CA SER A 227 27.46 -8.02 -2.36
C SER A 227 27.32 -9.45 -2.91
N GLU A 228 27.95 -10.44 -2.27
CA GLU A 228 27.73 -11.87 -2.55
C GLU A 228 26.31 -12.32 -2.20
N HIS A 229 25.74 -11.85 -1.08
CA HIS A 229 24.36 -12.14 -0.70
C HIS A 229 23.35 -11.65 -1.74
N MET A 230 23.50 -10.40 -2.19
CA MET A 230 22.69 -9.84 -3.26
C MET A 230 22.80 -10.66 -4.55
N GLN A 231 24.03 -11.06 -4.94
CA GLN A 231 24.25 -11.91 -6.12
C GLN A 231 23.61 -13.29 -5.95
N ASP A 232 23.73 -13.92 -4.78
CA ASP A 232 23.15 -15.23 -4.49
C ASP A 232 21.62 -15.22 -4.63
N ILE A 233 20.94 -14.14 -4.23
CA ILE A 233 19.50 -13.98 -4.42
C ILE A 233 19.17 -13.87 -5.91
N ILE A 234 19.85 -12.98 -6.64
CA ILE A 234 19.67 -12.80 -8.09
C ILE A 234 19.85 -14.13 -8.82
N ASP A 235 20.94 -14.84 -8.55
CA ASP A 235 21.24 -16.14 -9.16
C ASP A 235 20.13 -17.15 -8.84
N THR A 236 19.66 -17.21 -7.59
CA THR A 236 18.55 -18.09 -7.19
C THR A 236 17.26 -17.77 -7.98
N LEU A 237 16.92 -16.49 -8.13
CA LEU A 237 15.76 -16.06 -8.93
C LEU A 237 15.89 -16.52 -10.39
N ARG A 238 17.06 -16.30 -11.00
CA ARG A 238 17.34 -16.67 -12.40
C ARG A 238 17.33 -18.18 -12.62
N GLU A 239 18.01 -18.95 -11.76
CA GLU A 239 18.09 -20.41 -11.81
C GLU A 239 16.72 -21.09 -11.67
N ASN A 240 15.76 -20.42 -11.01
CA ASN A 240 14.40 -20.92 -10.78
C ASN A 240 13.36 -20.36 -11.78
N GLY A 241 13.79 -19.79 -12.90
CA GLY A 241 12.94 -19.55 -14.07
C GLY A 241 12.54 -18.09 -14.32
N LEU A 242 12.93 -17.16 -13.45
CA LEU A 242 12.71 -15.73 -13.67
C LEU A 242 13.76 -15.18 -14.62
N THR A 243 13.50 -15.24 -15.93
CA THR A 243 14.48 -14.97 -16.99
C THR A 243 13.96 -14.03 -18.08
N SER A 244 12.71 -13.57 -17.98
CA SER A 244 12.04 -12.73 -18.98
C SER A 244 11.74 -11.31 -18.47
N ILE A 245 12.14 -10.99 -17.24
CA ILE A 245 11.93 -9.68 -16.60
C ILE A 245 13.21 -9.17 -15.91
N PRO A 246 13.41 -7.85 -15.83
CA PRO A 246 14.52 -7.25 -15.09
C PRO A 246 14.46 -7.53 -13.59
N THR A 247 15.63 -7.70 -13.00
CA THR A 247 15.86 -7.56 -11.56
C THR A 247 16.01 -6.09 -11.21
N ILE A 248 15.49 -5.68 -10.05
CA ILE A 248 15.54 -4.30 -9.57
C ILE A 248 16.09 -4.21 -8.15
N HIS A 249 16.54 -3.01 -7.81
CA HIS A 249 16.91 -2.63 -6.44
C HIS A 249 16.33 -1.26 -6.11
N ASN A 250 15.80 -1.13 -4.90
CA ASN A 250 15.36 0.13 -4.31
C ASN A 250 16.39 0.62 -3.29
N ASP A 251 17.31 1.48 -3.71
CA ASP A 251 18.26 2.10 -2.79
C ASP A 251 17.50 3.08 -1.87
N LYS A 252 17.84 3.15 -0.57
CA LYS A 252 17.19 4.05 0.40
C LYS A 252 17.11 5.50 -0.09
N ASN A 253 18.12 5.92 -0.85
CA ASN A 253 18.23 7.23 -1.45
C ASN A 253 19.05 7.12 -2.73
N ALA A 254 19.35 8.24 -3.38
CA ALA A 254 20.21 8.25 -4.57
C ALA A 254 21.71 8.03 -4.23
N GLY A 255 22.02 6.88 -3.62
CA GLY A 255 23.34 6.46 -3.17
C GLY A 255 24.15 5.70 -4.22
N GLY A 256 23.48 5.01 -5.14
CA GLY A 256 24.09 4.21 -6.20
C GLY A 256 24.43 2.78 -5.78
N GLN A 257 23.80 2.25 -4.73
CA GLN A 257 23.97 0.85 -4.32
C GLN A 257 23.50 -0.07 -5.44
N PHE A 258 24.37 -1.01 -5.85
CA PHE A 258 24.09 -1.99 -6.91
C PHE A 258 23.77 -1.40 -8.30
N ALA A 259 24.07 -0.11 -8.54
CA ALA A 259 23.96 0.54 -9.86
C ALA A 259 25.21 0.31 -10.74
N PHE A 260 26.37 0.13 -10.12
CA PHE A 260 27.68 0.08 -10.79
C PHE A 260 28.21 -1.34 -10.96
N GLU A 261 29.25 -1.50 -11.78
CA GLU A 261 29.88 -2.80 -12.04
C GLU A 261 30.31 -3.49 -10.73
N GLY A 262 29.86 -4.73 -10.54
CA GLY A 262 30.15 -5.50 -9.33
C GLY A 262 29.18 -6.66 -9.11
N LEU A 263 29.40 -7.40 -8.02
CA LEU A 263 28.47 -8.44 -7.56
C LEU A 263 27.16 -7.79 -7.08
N GLY A 264 26.04 -8.41 -7.44
CA GLY A 264 24.71 -7.97 -7.03
C GLY A 264 24.12 -6.84 -7.88
N LYS A 265 24.80 -6.42 -8.96
CA LYS A 265 24.29 -5.41 -9.91
C LYS A 265 22.95 -5.85 -10.49
N VAL A 266 21.92 -5.03 -10.38
CA VAL A 266 20.57 -5.28 -10.92
C VAL A 266 20.39 -4.78 -12.36
N ASP A 267 19.35 -5.21 -13.06
CA ASP A 267 19.08 -4.76 -14.44
C ASP A 267 18.59 -3.30 -14.50
N LEU A 268 17.84 -2.87 -13.48
CA LEU A 268 17.29 -1.53 -13.33
C LEU A 268 17.45 -1.04 -11.89
N TYR A 269 18.24 0.01 -11.71
CA TYR A 269 18.43 0.70 -10.45
C TYR A 269 17.37 1.79 -10.26
N GLY A 270 16.81 1.85 -9.06
CA GLY A 270 15.97 2.95 -8.60
C GLY A 270 16.22 3.23 -7.13
N TRP A 271 15.55 4.26 -6.61
CA TRP A 271 15.69 4.61 -5.21
C TRP A 271 14.38 5.11 -4.59
N ASP A 272 14.42 5.21 -3.28
CA ASP A 272 13.28 5.57 -2.44
C ASP A 272 13.35 7.03 -2.00
N GLY A 273 12.21 7.57 -1.59
CA GLY A 273 12.13 8.94 -1.14
C GLY A 273 10.94 9.22 -0.23
N TYR A 274 11.30 9.61 0.99
CA TYR A 274 10.39 10.04 2.04
C TYR A 274 10.71 11.48 2.46
N PRO A 275 10.45 12.47 1.58
CA PRO A 275 10.99 13.83 1.74
C PRO A 275 10.48 14.58 2.98
N LEU A 276 9.30 14.23 3.50
CA LEU A 276 8.79 14.77 4.77
C LEU A 276 9.11 13.89 5.98
N GLY A 277 9.75 12.73 5.78
CA GLY A 277 9.97 11.75 6.83
C GLY A 277 8.65 11.19 7.37
N PHE A 278 8.68 10.65 8.58
CA PHE A 278 7.56 9.94 9.21
C PHE A 278 7.08 10.60 10.52
N ASP A 279 7.53 11.83 10.79
CA ASP A 279 7.12 12.59 11.97
C ASP A 279 5.76 13.26 11.72
N CYS A 280 4.69 12.55 12.10
CA CYS A 280 3.33 13.08 12.00
C CYS A 280 2.92 13.93 13.22
N ASP A 281 3.80 14.21 14.20
CA ASP A 281 3.46 15.06 15.36
C ASP A 281 3.33 16.54 14.98
N GLN A 282 3.91 16.94 13.85
CA GLN A 282 3.88 18.30 13.31
C GLN A 282 3.44 18.30 11.84
N PRO A 283 2.21 17.88 11.52
CA PRO A 283 1.78 17.56 10.14
C PRO A 283 1.79 18.77 9.19
N THR A 284 1.82 19.99 9.73
CA THR A 284 1.86 21.22 8.94
C THR A 284 3.27 21.72 8.62
N VAL A 285 4.34 21.11 9.15
CA VAL A 285 5.72 21.52 8.93
C VAL A 285 6.32 20.74 7.76
N TRP A 286 6.61 21.43 6.64
CA TRP A 286 7.13 20.79 5.44
C TRP A 286 8.58 21.19 5.16
N THR A 287 9.42 20.21 4.85
CA THR A 287 10.79 20.44 4.36
C THR A 287 10.75 21.03 2.95
N GLU A 288 11.83 21.67 2.52
CA GLU A 288 11.91 22.20 1.15
C GLU A 288 12.09 21.09 0.11
N LEU A 289 11.50 21.26 -1.07
CA LEU A 289 11.62 20.29 -2.16
C LEU A 289 13.07 20.10 -2.61
N ALA A 290 13.47 18.85 -2.77
CA ALA A 290 14.71 18.50 -3.44
C ALA A 290 14.61 18.80 -4.95
N THR A 291 15.58 19.56 -5.47
CA THR A 291 15.72 19.86 -6.91
C THR A 291 16.81 19.02 -7.58
N THR A 292 17.33 18.02 -6.88
CA THR A 292 18.53 17.26 -7.27
C THR A 292 18.23 15.90 -7.91
N HIS A 293 16.96 15.47 -8.02
CA HIS A 293 16.61 14.15 -8.57
C HIS A 293 17.20 13.89 -9.96
N ASP A 294 17.00 14.83 -10.89
CA ASP A 294 17.56 14.76 -12.24
C ASP A 294 19.09 14.74 -12.21
N ALA A 295 19.73 15.64 -11.46
CA ALA A 295 21.19 15.68 -11.34
C ALA A 295 21.76 14.38 -10.71
N ASN A 296 21.03 13.78 -9.77
CA ASN A 296 21.39 12.49 -9.17
C ASN A 296 21.25 11.35 -10.18
N HIS A 297 20.14 11.29 -10.91
CA HIS A 297 19.91 10.31 -11.97
C HIS A 297 21.03 10.36 -13.03
N GLN A 298 21.31 11.56 -13.56
CA GLN A 298 22.33 11.78 -14.57
C GLN A 298 23.75 11.39 -14.11
N ARG A 299 24.00 11.45 -12.80
CA ARG A 299 25.28 11.07 -12.19
C ARG A 299 25.38 9.55 -11.97
N LEU A 300 24.28 8.89 -11.61
CA LEU A 300 24.28 7.50 -11.16
C LEU A 300 24.02 6.52 -12.31
N ASN A 301 22.93 6.70 -13.04
CA ASN A 301 22.43 5.75 -14.03
C ASN A 301 21.73 6.44 -15.23
N PRO A 302 22.40 7.34 -15.96
CA PRO A 302 21.80 8.09 -17.09
C PRO A 302 21.37 7.21 -18.28
N ALA A 303 21.77 5.94 -18.32
CA ALA A 303 21.40 5.00 -19.37
C ALA A 303 20.06 4.31 -19.11
N GLU A 304 19.59 4.31 -17.86
CA GLU A 304 18.35 3.69 -17.39
C GLU A 304 17.26 4.76 -17.22
N PRO A 305 15.97 4.40 -17.12
CA PRO A 305 14.94 5.36 -16.80
C PRO A 305 15.00 5.75 -15.30
N LEU A 306 14.60 6.98 -14.97
CA LEU A 306 14.46 7.38 -13.57
C LEU A 306 13.30 6.60 -12.91
N ALA A 307 13.67 5.68 -12.01
CA ALA A 307 12.76 4.85 -11.24
C ALA A 307 12.75 5.21 -9.75
N LEU A 308 11.54 5.45 -9.23
CA LEU A 308 11.28 5.69 -7.81
C LEU A 308 10.43 4.53 -7.27
N PHE A 309 11.07 3.55 -6.62
CA PHE A 309 10.44 2.28 -6.23
C PHE A 309 9.68 2.35 -4.91
N GLU A 310 10.04 3.24 -3.99
CA GLU A 310 9.17 3.69 -2.90
C GLU A 310 9.18 5.20 -2.80
N TRP A 311 8.11 5.84 -3.24
CA TRP A 311 7.91 7.25 -3.02
C TRP A 311 6.76 7.49 -2.05
N GLN A 312 6.95 8.44 -1.14
CA GLN A 312 6.05 8.68 -0.02
C GLN A 312 4.58 8.83 -0.43
N GLY A 313 3.78 7.81 -0.11
CA GLY A 313 2.32 7.75 -0.25
C GLY A 313 1.59 8.04 1.07
N GLY A 314 2.31 8.06 2.18
CA GLY A 314 1.82 8.33 3.53
C GLY A 314 2.95 8.27 4.57
N ALA A 315 2.63 7.90 5.80
CA ALA A 315 3.64 7.65 6.83
C ALA A 315 3.16 6.58 7.82
N PHE A 316 4.08 5.77 8.34
CA PHE A 316 3.77 4.90 9.48
C PHE A 316 3.58 5.74 10.75
N SER A 317 2.83 5.20 11.72
CA SER A 317 2.61 5.81 13.03
C SER A 317 2.98 4.81 14.11
N TYR A 318 3.43 5.28 15.26
CA TYR A 318 3.99 4.45 16.33
C TYR A 318 3.11 4.41 17.58
N TRP A 319 3.37 3.47 18.49
CA TRP A 319 2.68 3.37 19.78
C TRP A 319 2.72 4.70 20.54
N SER A 320 1.60 5.12 21.14
CA SER A 320 1.48 6.45 21.77
C SER A 320 1.84 7.65 20.89
N GLY A 321 1.88 7.46 19.57
CA GLY A 321 2.12 8.50 18.59
C GLY A 321 0.85 9.24 18.16
N PRO A 322 0.93 10.02 17.07
CA PRO A 322 -0.12 10.95 16.65
C PRO A 322 -1.34 10.31 15.96
N GLY A 323 -1.26 9.04 15.57
CA GLY A 323 -2.31 8.35 14.80
C GLY A 323 -2.24 8.62 13.29
N TYR A 324 -2.94 7.80 12.50
CA TYR A 324 -2.91 7.89 11.03
C TYR A 324 -3.66 9.09 10.46
N ASP A 325 -4.63 9.67 11.18
CA ASP A 325 -5.30 10.91 10.77
C ASP A 325 -4.31 12.08 10.65
N GLN A 326 -3.38 12.21 11.60
CA GLN A 326 -2.31 13.22 11.51
C GLN A 326 -1.28 12.88 10.43
N CYS A 327 -1.00 11.59 10.20
CA CYS A 327 -0.15 11.19 9.07
C CYS A 327 -0.79 11.51 7.71
N TYR A 328 -2.12 11.40 7.59
CA TYR A 328 -2.85 11.89 6.41
C TYR A 328 -2.71 13.41 6.27
N GLU A 329 -2.85 14.19 7.35
CA GLU A 329 -2.65 15.64 7.29
C GLU A 329 -1.25 16.04 6.78
N LEU A 330 -0.21 15.31 7.21
CA LEU A 330 1.16 15.51 6.74
C LEU A 330 1.29 15.21 5.23
N ILE A 331 0.76 14.06 4.81
CA ILE A 331 0.89 13.52 3.44
C ILE A 331 -0.47 13.56 2.74
N ASN A 332 -1.06 14.76 2.68
CA ASN A 332 -2.39 14.99 2.12
C ASN A 332 -2.36 15.21 0.59
N GLU A 333 -3.49 15.63 0.01
CA GLU A 333 -3.60 15.96 -1.41
C GLU A 333 -2.71 17.13 -1.85
N GLN A 334 -2.38 18.09 -0.98
CA GLN A 334 -1.42 19.15 -1.33
C GLN A 334 0.00 18.57 -1.45
N PHE A 335 0.35 17.60 -0.60
CA PHE A 335 1.64 16.93 -0.68
C PHE A 335 1.74 16.19 -2.02
N ALA A 336 0.71 15.39 -2.36
CA ALA A 336 0.64 14.69 -3.63
C ALA A 336 0.73 15.66 -4.82
N ASN A 337 0.06 16.82 -4.75
CA ASN A 337 0.11 17.84 -5.79
C ASN A 337 1.52 18.43 -5.99
N VAL A 338 2.25 18.72 -4.92
CA VAL A 338 3.55 19.41 -4.99
C VAL A 338 4.71 18.44 -5.21
N TYR A 339 4.79 17.36 -4.45
CA TYR A 339 5.95 16.46 -4.46
C TYR A 339 5.94 15.51 -5.66
N TYR A 340 4.78 14.97 -6.06
CA TYR A 340 4.74 14.05 -7.21
C TYR A 340 5.00 14.78 -8.52
N LYS A 341 4.46 16.00 -8.68
CA LYS A 341 4.78 16.85 -9.84
C LYS A 341 6.24 17.27 -9.88
N ASN A 342 6.93 17.36 -8.74
CA ASN A 342 8.37 17.58 -8.70
C ASN A 342 9.17 16.36 -9.19
N ASN A 343 8.67 15.14 -8.95
CA ASN A 343 9.26 13.93 -9.53
C ASN A 343 9.09 13.91 -11.06
N TYR A 344 7.91 14.29 -11.55
CA TYR A 344 7.70 14.37 -13.00
C TYR A 344 8.57 15.47 -13.65
N ALA A 345 8.76 16.59 -12.95
CA ALA A 345 9.71 17.63 -13.35
C ALA A 345 11.17 17.15 -13.36
N ALA A 346 11.47 16.04 -12.67
CA ALA A 346 12.74 15.34 -12.71
C ALA A 346 12.83 14.23 -13.77
N GLN A 347 11.78 14.05 -14.59
CA GLN A 347 11.66 13.04 -15.65
C GLN A 347 11.46 11.60 -15.12
N ALA A 348 10.84 11.44 -13.95
CA ALA A 348 10.48 10.12 -13.44
C ALA A 348 9.40 9.47 -14.34
N THR A 349 9.72 8.30 -14.90
CA THR A 349 8.81 7.51 -15.76
C THR A 349 8.38 6.19 -15.12
N LEU A 350 9.01 5.80 -14.02
CA LEU A 350 8.55 4.76 -13.12
C LEU A 350 8.41 5.36 -11.72
N GLN A 351 7.20 5.36 -11.17
CA GLN A 351 6.94 5.84 -9.81
C GLN A 351 5.98 4.91 -9.11
N ASN A 352 6.38 4.45 -7.93
CA ASN A 352 5.54 3.68 -7.03
C ASN A 352 5.25 4.46 -5.73
N LEU A 353 3.97 4.55 -5.35
CA LEU A 353 3.54 5.28 -4.16
C LEU A 353 3.36 4.33 -2.96
N TYR A 354 4.31 4.39 -2.02
CA TYR A 354 4.34 3.57 -0.80
C TYR A 354 3.77 4.35 0.41
N MET A 355 2.62 4.02 0.99
CA MET A 355 1.58 3.09 0.53
C MET A 355 0.50 3.79 -0.28
N THR A 356 -0.14 3.05 -1.17
CA THR A 356 -1.40 3.46 -1.81
C THR A 356 -2.59 2.82 -1.10
N TYR A 357 -2.47 1.56 -0.70
CA TYR A 357 -3.33 0.89 0.28
C TYR A 357 -2.46 0.11 1.26
N GLY A 358 -2.56 0.44 2.55
CA GLY A 358 -1.71 -0.16 3.58
C GLY A 358 -2.27 -1.45 4.19
N GLY A 359 -3.55 -1.46 4.59
CA GLY A 359 -4.21 -2.61 5.22
C GLY A 359 -3.94 -2.73 6.73
N THR A 360 -4.01 -3.95 7.27
CA THR A 360 -3.94 -4.21 8.72
C THR A 360 -2.80 -5.17 9.06
N ASN A 361 -2.04 -4.85 10.13
CA ASN A 361 -1.13 -5.78 10.80
C ASN A 361 -1.90 -6.73 11.73
N TRP A 362 -2.82 -7.51 11.17
CA TRP A 362 -3.55 -8.55 11.91
C TRP A 362 -2.59 -9.63 12.45
N GLY A 363 -3.02 -10.35 13.48
CA GLY A 363 -2.28 -11.49 14.02
C GLY A 363 -0.86 -11.15 14.45
N ASN A 364 -0.63 -10.11 15.26
CA ASN A 364 0.69 -9.76 15.82
C ASN A 364 1.85 -9.59 14.81
N MET A 365 1.57 -9.35 13.52
CA MET A 365 2.62 -9.28 12.48
C MET A 365 3.36 -7.95 12.39
N HIS A 366 2.99 -6.94 13.19
CA HIS A 366 3.66 -5.64 13.19
C HIS A 366 5.07 -5.74 13.79
N THR A 367 5.96 -4.81 13.39
CA THR A 367 7.20 -4.56 14.14
C THR A 367 6.88 -3.93 15.51
N HIS A 368 7.83 -3.97 16.45
CA HIS A 368 7.62 -3.41 17.80
C HIS A 368 7.41 -1.90 17.86
N THR A 369 7.66 -1.17 16.77
CA THR A 369 7.53 0.29 16.75
C THR A 369 6.10 0.76 16.42
N ILE A 370 5.31 -0.05 15.71
CA ILE A 370 3.97 0.32 15.24
C ILE A 370 2.90 -0.64 15.79
N TYR A 371 1.63 -0.34 15.52
CA TYR A 371 0.47 -1.03 16.06
C TYR A 371 -0.36 -1.78 14.99
N SER A 372 -1.58 -2.22 15.34
CA SER A 372 -2.40 -3.09 14.49
C SER A 372 -2.79 -2.45 13.15
N SER A 373 -3.22 -1.18 13.13
CA SER A 373 -3.48 -0.49 11.87
C SER A 373 -2.21 -0.30 11.04
N TYR A 374 -2.35 -0.43 9.73
CA TYR A 374 -1.37 0.05 8.75
C TYR A 374 -2.06 0.94 7.70
N ASP A 375 -3.05 1.74 8.11
CA ASP A 375 -3.75 2.70 7.22
C ASP A 375 -2.78 3.60 6.44
N TYR A 376 -1.68 3.97 7.11
CA TYR A 376 -0.57 4.75 6.56
C TYR A 376 -0.96 6.20 6.20
N GLY A 377 -2.22 6.60 6.44
CA GLY A 377 -2.79 7.82 5.90
C GLY A 377 -2.82 7.79 4.37
N ALA A 378 -2.99 6.62 3.75
CA ALA A 378 -2.79 6.40 2.31
C ALA A 378 -3.91 7.00 1.42
N ALA A 379 -3.82 6.77 0.10
CA ALA A 379 -4.85 7.21 -0.84
C ALA A 379 -6.15 6.38 -0.71
N ILE A 380 -6.00 5.10 -0.37
CA ILE A 380 -7.09 4.20 -0.01
C ILE A 380 -6.89 3.85 1.48
N SER A 381 -7.87 4.19 2.31
CA SER A 381 -7.82 3.92 3.75
C SER A 381 -7.85 2.42 4.06
N GLU A 382 -7.52 2.04 5.29
CA GLU A 382 -7.49 0.65 5.77
C GLU A 382 -8.81 -0.12 5.52
N ASP A 383 -9.94 0.58 5.65
CA ASP A 383 -11.29 0.10 5.37
C ASP A 383 -11.71 0.17 3.88
N ARG A 384 -10.75 0.46 3.00
CA ARG A 384 -10.83 0.52 1.53
C ARG A 384 -11.61 1.71 0.97
N LEU A 385 -11.91 2.74 1.75
CA LEU A 385 -12.52 3.98 1.25
C LEU A 385 -11.48 4.89 0.57
N LEU A 386 -11.92 5.66 -0.41
CA LEU A 386 -11.09 6.62 -1.15
C LEU A 386 -10.96 7.94 -0.38
N THR A 387 -9.73 8.43 -0.21
CA THR A 387 -9.44 9.74 0.42
C THR A 387 -9.38 10.87 -0.63
N PRO A 388 -9.45 12.16 -0.23
CA PRO A 388 -9.26 13.28 -1.15
C PRO A 388 -7.94 13.22 -1.94
N LYS A 389 -6.86 12.71 -1.31
CA LYS A 389 -5.58 12.46 -1.98
C LYS A 389 -5.69 11.52 -3.18
N PHE A 390 -6.56 10.51 -3.13
CA PHE A 390 -6.79 9.62 -4.27
C PHE A 390 -7.27 10.40 -5.51
N SER A 391 -8.17 11.36 -5.33
CA SER A 391 -8.70 12.18 -6.43
C SER A 391 -7.63 13.06 -7.05
N GLU A 392 -6.73 13.64 -6.23
CA GLU A 392 -5.57 14.38 -6.73
C GLU A 392 -4.64 13.49 -7.57
N ILE A 393 -4.31 12.30 -7.05
CA ILE A 393 -3.43 11.34 -7.75
C ILE A 393 -4.06 10.92 -9.09
N LYS A 394 -5.38 10.68 -9.13
CA LYS A 394 -6.12 10.31 -10.34
C LYS A 394 -5.99 11.37 -11.44
N LEU A 395 -6.09 12.66 -11.11
CA LEU A 395 -5.91 13.73 -12.11
C LEU A 395 -4.50 13.71 -12.71
N GLN A 396 -3.49 13.45 -11.89
CA GLN A 396 -2.10 13.38 -12.34
C GLN A 396 -1.81 12.13 -13.18
N SER A 397 -2.33 10.96 -12.78
CA SER A 397 -2.13 9.71 -13.53
C SER A 397 -2.81 9.78 -14.90
N TYR A 398 -4.03 10.33 -14.97
CA TYR A 398 -4.74 10.55 -16.23
C TYR A 398 -3.98 11.49 -17.15
N PHE A 399 -3.35 12.54 -16.60
CA PHE A 399 -2.51 13.45 -17.37
C PHE A 399 -1.31 12.72 -17.98
N LEU A 400 -0.61 11.90 -17.19
CA LEU A 400 0.55 11.14 -17.66
C LEU A 400 0.17 10.17 -18.79
N HIS A 401 -0.93 9.43 -18.63
CA HIS A 401 -1.44 8.51 -19.66
C HIS A 401 -1.91 9.22 -20.92
N ALA A 402 -2.45 10.43 -20.79
CA ALA A 402 -2.86 11.26 -21.92
C ALA A 402 -1.67 11.96 -22.62
N SER A 403 -0.46 11.91 -22.05
CA SER A 403 0.70 12.70 -22.49
C SER A 403 1.88 11.81 -22.90
N PRO A 404 1.78 11.01 -23.97
CA PRO A 404 2.86 10.10 -24.38
C PRO A 404 4.15 10.84 -24.76
N ASP A 405 4.08 12.11 -25.17
CA ASP A 405 5.26 12.95 -25.42
C ASP A 405 6.12 13.16 -24.16
N TYR A 406 5.52 13.03 -22.96
CA TYR A 406 6.25 13.11 -21.69
C TYR A 406 7.38 12.07 -21.61
N LEU A 407 7.20 10.89 -22.23
CA LEU A 407 8.21 9.81 -22.28
C LEU A 407 9.45 10.17 -23.13
N PHE A 408 9.48 11.34 -23.78
CA PHE A 408 10.58 11.76 -24.65
C PHE A 408 11.17 13.11 -24.24
N VAL A 409 10.79 13.61 -23.06
CA VAL A 409 11.18 14.95 -22.66
C VAL A 409 12.65 15.02 -22.29
N SER A 410 13.23 16.19 -22.50
CA SER A 410 14.50 16.58 -21.90
C SER A 410 14.36 17.92 -21.20
N ARG A 411 15.16 18.15 -20.16
CA ARG A 411 15.17 19.42 -19.43
C ARG A 411 15.80 20.52 -20.28
N ILE A 412 15.04 21.57 -20.54
CA ILE A 412 15.53 22.78 -21.23
C ILE A 412 16.14 23.75 -20.22
N GLY A 413 15.50 23.91 -19.07
CA GLY A 413 15.97 24.79 -18.02
C GLY A 413 15.08 24.72 -16.78
N ASN A 414 15.56 25.31 -15.69
CA ASN A 414 14.78 25.52 -14.48
C ASN A 414 15.28 26.76 -13.74
N GLY A 415 14.46 27.31 -12.85
CA GLY A 415 14.88 28.39 -11.96
C GLY A 415 13.80 29.41 -11.65
N THR A 416 14.28 30.51 -11.08
CA THR A 416 13.49 31.69 -10.66
C THR A 416 14.00 32.96 -11.37
N VAL A 417 13.30 34.07 -11.20
CA VAL A 417 13.76 35.40 -11.68
C VAL A 417 15.21 35.67 -11.25
N GLY A 418 16.07 35.98 -12.23
CA GLY A 418 17.47 36.37 -12.01
C GLY A 418 18.50 35.23 -12.05
N SER A 419 18.09 33.98 -12.24
CA SER A 419 18.98 32.80 -12.28
C SER A 419 19.51 32.41 -13.68
N GLY A 420 19.18 33.19 -14.72
CA GLY A 420 19.64 32.95 -16.11
C GLY A 420 18.53 32.56 -17.10
N THR A 421 17.40 32.02 -16.61
CA THR A 421 16.16 31.79 -17.38
C THR A 421 14.95 32.17 -16.53
N ALA A 422 14.46 33.41 -16.64
CA ALA A 422 13.32 33.86 -15.84
C ALA A 422 11.99 33.46 -16.51
N TYR A 423 11.55 32.20 -16.39
CA TYR A 423 10.26 31.78 -16.94
C TYR A 423 9.11 32.62 -16.36
N SER A 424 9.12 32.85 -15.05
CA SER A 424 8.14 33.72 -14.39
C SER A 424 8.68 35.14 -14.16
N ASP A 425 7.79 36.13 -14.03
CA ASP A 425 8.08 37.47 -13.52
C ASP A 425 8.16 37.54 -11.97
N SER A 426 7.72 36.49 -11.28
CA SER A 426 7.72 36.40 -9.83
C SER A 426 8.94 35.62 -9.31
N ARG A 427 9.63 36.19 -8.32
CA ARG A 427 10.75 35.52 -7.64
C ARG A 427 10.30 34.37 -6.74
N ASP A 428 9.02 34.32 -6.41
CA ASP A 428 8.42 33.33 -5.52
C ASP A 428 7.98 32.07 -6.28
N ILE A 429 8.11 32.09 -7.61
CA ILE A 429 7.79 30.98 -8.51
C ILE A 429 9.07 30.32 -9.01
N TYR A 430 9.12 29.00 -8.85
CA TYR A 430 10.10 28.12 -9.45
C TYR A 430 9.46 27.38 -10.62
N THR A 431 10.11 27.41 -11.78
CA THR A 431 9.62 26.70 -12.97
C THR A 431 10.68 25.72 -13.46
N THR A 432 10.26 24.50 -13.79
CA THR A 432 11.03 23.58 -14.62
C THR A 432 10.38 23.45 -15.99
N HIS A 433 11.16 23.65 -17.05
CA HIS A 433 10.71 23.51 -18.44
C HIS A 433 11.29 22.23 -19.03
N LEU A 434 10.40 21.30 -19.39
CA LEU A 434 10.70 20.09 -20.13
C LEU A 434 10.15 20.22 -21.57
N SER A 435 10.84 19.63 -22.53
CA SER A 435 10.47 19.71 -23.95
C SER A 435 10.68 18.35 -24.62
N ALA A 436 9.68 17.91 -25.38
CA ALA A 436 9.76 16.71 -26.20
C ALA A 436 9.86 17.10 -27.68
N PRO A 437 10.79 16.49 -28.45
CA PRO A 437 10.94 16.78 -29.87
C PRO A 437 9.72 16.31 -30.67
N PHE A 438 9.32 17.12 -31.65
CA PHE A 438 8.32 16.74 -32.64
C PHE A 438 8.92 15.80 -33.70
N ASP A 439 8.09 14.97 -34.34
CA ASP A 439 8.44 13.92 -35.32
C ASP A 439 9.37 14.34 -36.48
N ASN A 440 9.64 15.64 -36.64
CA ASN A 440 10.55 16.14 -37.65
C ASN A 440 11.81 16.75 -37.00
N PRO A 441 13.00 16.15 -37.18
CA PRO A 441 14.26 16.65 -36.64
C PRO A 441 14.69 18.02 -37.22
N ASP A 442 14.03 18.50 -38.28
CA ASP A 442 14.19 19.83 -38.89
C ASP A 442 13.08 20.83 -38.48
N SER A 443 12.09 20.44 -37.66
CA SER A 443 11.02 21.34 -37.18
C SER A 443 11.36 21.97 -35.83
N THR A 444 10.95 23.22 -35.63
CA THR A 444 11.10 23.97 -34.36
C THR A 444 9.93 23.73 -33.40
N ALA A 445 9.05 22.77 -33.66
CA ALA A 445 7.71 22.69 -33.07
C ALA A 445 7.59 21.72 -31.88
N ASN A 446 8.31 21.93 -30.78
CA ASN A 446 8.31 20.98 -29.65
C ASN A 446 7.04 21.05 -28.78
N VAL A 447 6.63 19.91 -28.21
CA VAL A 447 5.68 19.87 -27.08
C VAL A 447 6.42 20.31 -25.82
N ASN A 448 5.88 21.25 -25.06
CA ASN A 448 6.53 21.73 -23.84
C ASN A 448 5.63 21.56 -22.61
N PHE A 449 6.29 21.22 -21.49
CA PHE A 449 5.70 21.08 -20.17
C PHE A 449 6.42 22.03 -19.20
N TYR A 450 5.65 22.87 -18.51
CA TYR A 450 6.14 23.82 -17.53
C TYR A 450 5.59 23.43 -16.16
N PHE A 451 6.45 22.87 -15.32
CA PHE A 451 6.14 22.52 -13.94
C PHE A 451 6.38 23.74 -13.08
N VAL A 452 5.29 24.36 -12.63
CA VAL A 452 5.29 25.59 -11.86
C VAL A 452 4.97 25.26 -10.41
N ARG A 453 5.75 25.80 -9.47
CA ARG A 453 5.50 25.69 -8.02
C ARG A 453 6.03 26.93 -7.30
N GLN A 454 5.68 27.07 -6.03
CA GLN A 454 6.35 28.04 -5.17
C GLN A 454 7.79 27.62 -4.89
N VAL A 455 8.67 28.60 -4.67
CA VAL A 455 10.08 28.35 -4.34
C VAL A 455 10.24 27.66 -2.98
N THR A 456 9.34 27.95 -2.05
CA THR A 456 9.36 27.45 -0.68
C THR A 456 8.02 26.84 -0.26
N ASN A 457 8.08 25.74 0.49
CA ASN A 457 6.90 25.08 1.09
C ASN A 457 6.35 25.82 2.34
N ASN A 458 7.11 26.80 2.85
CA ASN A 458 6.70 27.63 3.98
C ASN A 458 5.73 28.75 3.57
N LYS A 459 5.65 29.08 2.28
CA LYS A 459 4.66 30.01 1.76
C LYS A 459 3.36 29.25 1.55
N THR A 460 2.31 29.65 2.25
CA THR A 460 0.96 29.04 2.15
C THR A 460 -0.09 30.00 1.61
N THR A 461 0.31 31.19 1.20
CA THR A 461 -0.56 32.18 0.56
C THR A 461 -0.45 32.11 -0.96
N ASP A 462 -1.49 32.58 -1.65
CA ASP A 462 -1.49 32.73 -3.09
C ASP A 462 -0.29 33.55 -3.60
N THR A 463 0.16 33.21 -4.81
CA THR A 463 1.18 33.95 -5.55
C THR A 463 0.67 34.23 -6.95
N GLU A 464 0.62 35.51 -7.31
CA GLU A 464 0.34 35.96 -8.67
C GLU A 464 1.61 36.03 -9.50
N PHE A 465 1.52 35.63 -10.76
CA PHE A 465 2.64 35.63 -11.69
C PHE A 465 2.18 35.60 -13.16
N THR A 466 3.09 35.92 -14.06
CA THR A 466 2.99 35.57 -15.48
C THR A 466 4.06 34.54 -15.83
N LEU A 467 3.86 33.80 -16.92
CA LEU A 467 4.80 32.79 -17.39
C LEU A 467 5.18 33.02 -18.85
N ARG A 468 6.48 33.05 -19.12
CA ARG A 468 7.04 33.06 -20.47
C ARG A 468 7.14 31.63 -20.99
N VAL A 469 6.51 31.39 -22.12
CA VAL A 469 6.40 30.07 -22.75
C VAL A 469 6.70 30.16 -24.24
N ASN A 470 7.18 29.06 -24.82
CA ASN A 470 7.43 28.94 -26.25
C ASN A 470 6.27 28.25 -26.97
N THR A 471 5.71 28.91 -27.98
CA THR A 471 4.70 28.36 -28.89
C THR A 471 5.26 28.23 -30.30
N THR A 472 4.69 27.34 -31.11
CA THR A 472 5.11 27.18 -32.51
C THR A 472 4.63 28.36 -33.37
N LYS A 473 3.44 28.91 -33.09
CA LYS A 473 2.82 29.97 -33.89
C LYS A 473 3.38 31.36 -33.60
N GLU A 474 3.52 31.73 -32.33
CA GLU A 474 3.89 33.10 -31.92
C GLU A 474 5.33 33.19 -31.39
N GLY A 475 6.03 32.08 -31.19
CA GLY A 475 7.34 32.05 -30.57
C GLY A 475 7.26 32.19 -29.05
N GLU A 476 8.22 32.89 -28.44
CA GLU A 476 8.19 33.19 -26.99
C GLU A 476 7.09 34.23 -26.72
N ILE A 477 6.12 33.86 -25.89
CA ILE A 477 5.03 34.73 -25.44
C ILE A 477 4.92 34.69 -23.91
N THR A 478 4.25 35.68 -23.33
CA THR A 478 3.88 35.69 -21.91
C THR A 478 2.41 35.31 -21.76
N ILE A 479 2.11 34.34 -20.89
CA ILE A 479 0.75 33.90 -20.56
C ILE A 479 0.40 34.22 -19.08
N PRO A 480 -0.86 34.59 -18.80
CA PRO A 480 -1.90 34.91 -19.77
C PRO A 480 -1.55 36.19 -20.54
N LYS A 481 -2.11 36.36 -21.74
CA LYS A 481 -1.90 37.58 -22.56
C LYS A 481 -2.48 38.83 -21.88
N SER A 482 -3.42 38.65 -20.95
CA SER A 482 -3.93 39.70 -20.07
C SER A 482 -4.10 39.20 -18.64
N GLY A 483 -3.71 40.00 -17.64
CA GLY A 483 -3.83 39.65 -16.23
C GLY A 483 -2.65 38.85 -15.68
N THR A 484 -2.91 38.01 -14.68
CA THR A 484 -1.91 37.16 -14.00
C THR A 484 -2.49 35.78 -13.74
N LEU A 485 -1.62 34.76 -13.71
CA LEU A 485 -1.92 33.46 -13.11
C LEU A 485 -1.87 33.56 -11.60
N LYS A 486 -2.62 32.68 -10.94
CA LYS A 486 -2.53 32.44 -9.51
C LYS A 486 -2.05 31.02 -9.24
N LEU A 487 -1.20 30.88 -8.24
CA LEU A 487 -0.79 29.60 -7.67
C LEU A 487 -1.06 29.63 -6.18
N ALA A 488 -1.86 28.69 -5.68
CA ALA A 488 -2.19 28.58 -4.28
C ALA A 488 -0.96 28.21 -3.44
N GLY A 489 -1.04 28.43 -2.13
CA GLY A 489 -0.08 27.88 -1.19
C GLY A 489 -0.03 26.36 -1.28
N ARG A 490 1.17 25.79 -1.42
CA ARG A 490 1.37 24.34 -1.60
C ARG A 490 0.59 23.78 -2.79
N GLU A 491 0.65 24.49 -3.90
CA GLU A 491 0.20 24.02 -5.21
C GLU A 491 1.38 23.96 -6.20
N SER A 492 1.33 22.98 -7.09
CA SER A 492 2.09 22.92 -8.32
C SER A 492 1.16 22.67 -9.51
N LYS A 493 1.46 23.29 -10.65
CA LYS A 493 0.73 23.15 -11.92
C LYS A 493 1.64 22.66 -13.04
N ILE A 494 1.11 21.83 -13.93
CA ILE A 494 1.73 21.43 -15.20
C ILE A 494 1.05 22.20 -16.33
N LEU A 495 1.71 23.25 -16.83
CA LEU A 495 1.20 24.04 -17.95
C LEU A 495 1.83 23.54 -19.24
N VAL A 496 1.08 23.60 -20.34
CA VAL A 496 1.51 23.00 -21.61
C VAL A 496 1.44 23.98 -22.77
N THR A 497 2.29 23.77 -23.77
CA THR A 497 2.24 24.47 -25.07
C THR A 497 2.49 23.49 -26.21
N ASN A 498 1.86 23.74 -27.37
CA ASN A 498 1.87 22.85 -28.53
C ASN A 498 1.44 21.43 -28.15
N TYR A 499 0.47 21.30 -27.24
CA TYR A 499 0.07 20.01 -26.68
C TYR A 499 -0.94 19.33 -27.62
N PRO A 500 -0.60 18.17 -28.19
CA PRO A 500 -1.53 17.44 -29.05
C PRO A 500 -2.60 16.73 -28.22
N PHE A 501 -3.84 16.76 -28.70
CA PHE A 501 -4.95 15.96 -28.19
C PHE A 501 -5.77 15.45 -29.37
N GLY A 502 -5.73 14.14 -29.61
CA GLY A 502 -6.26 13.55 -30.85
C GLY A 502 -5.57 14.13 -32.09
N ASN A 503 -6.34 14.71 -33.00
CA ASN A 503 -5.83 15.42 -34.18
C ASN A 503 -5.75 16.95 -33.99
N SER A 504 -5.96 17.42 -32.77
CA SER A 504 -6.06 18.83 -32.40
C SER A 504 -4.87 19.25 -31.54
N THR A 505 -4.65 20.57 -31.43
CA THR A 505 -3.50 21.13 -30.70
C THR A 505 -3.95 22.27 -29.78
N LEU A 506 -3.54 22.21 -28.52
CA LEU A 506 -3.51 23.38 -27.64
C LEU A 506 -2.25 24.16 -27.96
N GLU A 507 -2.39 25.39 -28.46
CA GLU A 507 -1.26 26.30 -28.61
C GLU A 507 -0.62 26.54 -27.24
N TYR A 508 -1.45 26.83 -26.23
CA TYR A 508 -1.10 26.81 -24.82
C TYR A 508 -2.33 26.63 -23.91
N SER A 509 -2.11 26.20 -22.68
CA SER A 509 -3.14 26.20 -21.64
C SER A 509 -2.55 26.55 -20.28
N THR A 510 -3.21 27.49 -19.58
CA THR A 510 -2.92 27.78 -18.17
C THR A 510 -3.78 26.96 -17.20
N ALA A 511 -4.82 26.30 -17.72
CA ALA A 511 -5.50 25.20 -17.03
C ALA A 511 -4.68 23.91 -17.19
N GLU A 512 -4.69 23.05 -16.19
CA GLU A 512 -4.05 21.74 -16.27
C GLU A 512 -4.87 20.79 -17.14
N VAL A 513 -4.20 19.96 -17.92
CA VAL A 513 -4.86 18.87 -18.65
C VAL A 513 -5.11 17.73 -17.67
N ALA A 514 -6.36 17.28 -17.52
CA ALA A 514 -6.67 16.05 -16.80
C ALA A 514 -6.54 14.84 -17.73
N THR A 515 -7.24 14.86 -18.87
CA THR A 515 -7.22 13.78 -19.87
C THR A 515 -7.84 14.25 -21.18
N TRP A 516 -7.76 13.42 -22.23
CA TRP A 516 -8.48 13.62 -23.49
C TRP A 516 -8.81 12.29 -24.16
N ALA A 517 -9.84 12.29 -25.01
CA ALA A 517 -10.25 11.16 -25.84
C ALA A 517 -10.93 11.66 -27.13
N THR A 518 -10.91 10.87 -28.19
CA THR A 518 -11.58 11.19 -29.46
C THR A 518 -12.83 10.34 -29.62
N PHE A 519 -13.99 10.99 -29.79
CA PHE A 519 -15.29 10.33 -29.98
C PHE A 519 -15.87 10.73 -31.33
N ASP A 520 -16.11 9.78 -32.23
CA ASP A 520 -16.67 10.05 -33.57
C ASP A 520 -15.95 11.18 -34.31
N GLU A 521 -14.61 11.12 -34.35
CA GLU A 521 -13.73 12.16 -34.94
C GLU A 521 -13.73 13.51 -34.20
N VAL A 522 -14.43 13.63 -33.06
CA VAL A 522 -14.42 14.81 -32.19
C VAL A 522 -13.40 14.63 -31.07
N ASP A 523 -12.36 15.44 -31.11
CA ASP A 523 -11.33 15.47 -30.06
C ASP A 523 -11.87 16.17 -28.81
N THR A 524 -12.02 15.43 -27.71
CA THR A 524 -12.57 15.91 -26.44
C THR A 524 -11.48 15.97 -25.38
N ILE A 525 -11.25 17.14 -24.79
CA ILE A 525 -10.23 17.36 -23.75
C ILE A 525 -10.84 17.92 -22.46
N LEU A 526 -10.41 17.40 -21.32
CA LEU A 526 -10.77 17.88 -19.98
C LEU A 526 -9.62 18.70 -19.38
N LEU A 527 -9.91 19.97 -19.10
CA LEU A 527 -9.01 20.94 -18.51
C LEU A 527 -9.56 21.40 -17.16
N TYR A 528 -8.68 21.64 -16.20
CA TYR A 528 -9.10 22.08 -14.87
C TYR A 528 -8.19 23.13 -14.23
N SER A 529 -8.76 23.90 -13.30
CA SER A 529 -8.05 24.79 -12.39
C SER A 529 -8.79 24.86 -11.06
N LEU A 530 -8.20 25.50 -10.05
CA LEU A 530 -8.92 25.79 -8.80
C LEU A 530 -10.07 26.78 -9.08
N GLU A 531 -11.16 26.64 -8.33
CA GLU A 531 -12.29 27.58 -8.41
C GLU A 531 -11.82 29.00 -8.09
N GLY A 532 -12.18 29.97 -8.94
CA GLY A 532 -11.77 31.38 -8.78
C GLY A 532 -10.34 31.69 -9.25
N TYR A 533 -9.64 30.75 -9.88
CA TYR A 533 -8.33 30.96 -10.48
C TYR A 533 -8.51 31.08 -11.99
N ASP A 534 -8.28 32.29 -12.52
CA ASP A 534 -8.47 32.58 -13.93
C ASP A 534 -7.58 31.71 -14.82
N VAL A 535 -8.18 31.23 -15.91
CA VAL A 535 -7.51 30.45 -16.96
C VAL A 535 -7.53 31.21 -18.29
N GLU A 536 -6.54 30.93 -19.13
CA GLU A 536 -6.46 31.33 -20.54
C GLU A 536 -6.00 30.11 -21.33
N ILE A 537 -6.86 29.62 -22.22
CA ILE A 537 -6.66 28.40 -23.01
C ILE A 537 -6.72 28.79 -24.48
N ALA A 538 -5.71 28.41 -25.25
CA ALA A 538 -5.60 28.72 -26.66
C ALA A 538 -5.65 27.44 -27.50
N VAL A 539 -6.72 27.26 -28.27
CA VAL A 539 -6.96 26.08 -29.10
C VAL A 539 -6.78 26.43 -30.56
N GLU A 540 -5.91 25.71 -31.26
CA GLU A 540 -5.66 25.97 -32.67
C GLU A 540 -6.84 25.56 -33.55
N VAL A 541 -7.18 26.38 -34.53
CA VAL A 541 -8.24 26.14 -35.53
C VAL A 541 -7.76 26.54 -36.92
N ASP A 542 -8.31 25.93 -37.97
CA ASP A 542 -7.86 26.24 -39.35
C ASP A 542 -8.46 27.55 -39.89
N SER A 543 -9.62 27.94 -39.37
CA SER A 543 -10.34 29.17 -39.73
C SER A 543 -11.20 29.63 -38.55
N THR A 544 -11.83 30.81 -38.64
CA THR A 544 -12.73 31.31 -37.59
C THR A 544 -13.97 30.41 -37.46
N PRO A 545 -14.13 29.64 -36.36
CA PRO A 545 -15.25 28.73 -36.23
C PRO A 545 -16.44 29.41 -35.56
N GLU A 546 -17.61 28.78 -35.66
CA GLU A 546 -18.74 29.09 -34.78
C GLU A 546 -18.54 28.32 -33.46
N VAL A 547 -18.44 29.05 -32.36
CA VAL A 547 -18.22 28.46 -31.03
C VAL A 547 -19.56 28.32 -30.32
N THR A 548 -19.92 27.07 -30.01
CA THR A 548 -21.06 26.75 -29.14
C THR A 548 -20.55 26.59 -27.71
N ALA A 549 -21.13 27.32 -26.77
CA ALA A 549 -20.82 27.22 -25.35
C ALA A 549 -22.07 26.78 -24.57
N VAL A 550 -21.93 25.76 -23.73
CA VAL A 550 -23.00 25.20 -22.89
C VAL A 550 -22.43 24.87 -21.50
N GLY A 551 -23.29 24.74 -20.49
CA GLY A 551 -22.86 24.61 -19.09
C GLY A 551 -22.89 25.96 -18.38
N LEU A 552 -21.96 26.19 -17.45
CA LEU A 552 -21.91 27.44 -16.67
C LEU A 552 -21.17 28.56 -17.40
N ASP A 553 -21.67 29.79 -17.28
CA ASP A 553 -21.19 30.98 -18.02
C ASP A 553 -19.91 31.62 -17.43
N ALA A 554 -19.10 30.85 -16.69
CA ALA A 554 -17.92 31.35 -15.99
C ALA A 554 -16.70 31.54 -16.92
N ILE A 555 -16.69 30.88 -18.07
CA ILE A 555 -15.65 30.96 -19.10
C ILE A 555 -16.26 31.56 -20.38
N THR A 556 -15.49 32.44 -21.03
CA THR A 556 -15.88 33.10 -22.28
C THR A 556 -14.98 32.66 -23.42
N ALA A 557 -15.49 32.70 -24.66
CA ALA A 557 -14.74 32.36 -25.86
C ALA A 557 -14.57 33.57 -26.78
N ALA A 558 -13.36 33.73 -27.34
CA ALA A 558 -13.04 34.68 -28.38
C ALA A 558 -12.20 34.01 -29.47
N THR A 559 -12.34 34.44 -30.72
CA THR A 559 -11.52 33.90 -31.83
C THR A 559 -10.60 34.98 -32.37
N THR A 560 -9.31 34.68 -32.45
CA THR A 560 -8.29 35.57 -33.00
C THR A 560 -7.17 34.76 -33.65
N ASN A 561 -6.66 35.21 -34.80
CA ASN A 561 -5.49 34.61 -35.47
C ASN A 561 -5.52 33.07 -35.61
N ASN A 562 -6.64 32.48 -36.05
CA ASN A 562 -6.77 31.02 -36.18
C ASN A 562 -6.55 30.25 -34.85
N THR A 563 -6.96 30.89 -33.75
CA THR A 563 -6.97 30.33 -32.41
C THR A 563 -8.28 30.73 -31.70
N VAL A 564 -8.91 29.78 -31.02
CA VAL A 564 -10.01 30.05 -30.07
C VAL A 564 -9.40 30.21 -28.68
N ILE A 565 -9.60 31.37 -28.07
CA ILE A 565 -9.17 31.70 -26.72
C ILE A 565 -10.36 31.54 -25.77
N LEU A 566 -10.21 30.66 -24.78
CA LEU A 566 -11.16 30.50 -23.69
C LEU A 566 -10.57 31.15 -22.43
N SER A 567 -11.31 32.04 -21.79
CA SER A 567 -10.83 32.78 -20.61
C SER A 567 -11.90 33.04 -19.56
N GLY A 568 -11.52 32.94 -18.29
CA GLY A 568 -12.37 33.18 -17.12
C GLY A 568 -11.95 32.31 -15.94
N SER A 569 -12.75 32.30 -14.87
CA SER A 569 -12.52 31.47 -13.68
C SER A 569 -13.45 30.27 -13.69
N PRO A 570 -12.97 29.01 -13.77
CA PRO A 570 -13.85 27.85 -13.72
C PRO A 570 -14.62 27.77 -12.40
N SER A 571 -15.91 27.45 -12.48
CA SER A 571 -16.79 27.11 -11.35
C SER A 571 -17.86 26.17 -11.91
N GLY A 572 -17.81 24.89 -11.51
CA GLY A 572 -18.50 23.78 -12.18
C GLY A 572 -17.90 23.43 -13.53
N LEU A 573 -18.74 22.97 -14.48
CA LEU A 573 -18.33 22.54 -15.83
C LEU A 573 -18.85 23.50 -16.92
N SER A 574 -17.95 23.94 -17.79
CA SER A 574 -18.26 24.63 -19.05
C SER A 574 -17.79 23.79 -20.23
N VAL A 575 -18.60 23.68 -21.29
CA VAL A 575 -18.29 22.89 -22.48
C VAL A 575 -18.33 23.77 -23.72
N PHE A 576 -17.24 23.75 -24.48
CA PHE A 576 -17.10 24.49 -25.73
C PHE A 576 -16.97 23.51 -26.88
N SER A 577 -17.80 23.65 -27.91
CA SER A 577 -17.76 22.83 -29.12
C SER A 577 -17.59 23.72 -30.35
N PHE A 578 -16.62 23.38 -31.20
CA PHE A 578 -16.33 24.07 -32.45
C PHE A 578 -15.51 23.14 -33.36
N ASP A 579 -15.71 23.23 -34.67
CA ASP A 579 -15.14 22.29 -35.64
C ASP A 579 -15.36 20.82 -35.20
N ASN A 580 -14.29 20.04 -35.11
CA ASN A 580 -14.25 18.69 -34.59
C ASN A 580 -13.65 18.62 -33.16
N LYS A 581 -13.86 19.65 -32.35
CA LYS A 581 -13.24 19.80 -31.02
C LYS A 581 -14.28 20.03 -29.95
N ARG A 582 -14.05 19.46 -28.78
CA ARG A 582 -14.82 19.67 -27.55
C ARG A 582 -13.89 19.93 -26.38
N VAL A 583 -14.01 21.10 -25.76
CA VAL A 583 -13.17 21.50 -24.62
C VAL A 583 -14.05 21.59 -23.38
N LEU A 584 -13.80 20.70 -22.42
CA LEU A 584 -14.42 20.66 -21.11
C LEU A 584 -13.52 21.44 -20.15
N VAL A 585 -14.00 22.55 -19.60
CA VAL A 585 -13.28 23.38 -18.62
C VAL A 585 -13.99 23.29 -17.28
N ALA A 586 -13.30 22.77 -16.27
CA ALA A 586 -13.88 22.50 -14.95
C ALA A 586 -13.08 23.15 -13.81
N ASP A 587 -13.75 23.43 -12.69
CA ASP A 587 -13.03 23.57 -11.43
C ASP A 587 -12.49 22.20 -10.96
N LYS A 588 -11.45 22.21 -10.11
CA LYS A 588 -10.76 21.00 -9.66
C LYS A 588 -11.67 20.02 -8.91
N LYS A 589 -12.65 20.49 -8.14
CA LYS A 589 -13.60 19.62 -7.44
C LYS A 589 -14.49 18.90 -8.45
N THR A 590 -14.98 19.61 -9.47
CA THR A 590 -15.74 19.00 -10.57
C THR A 590 -14.88 18.02 -11.37
N ALA A 591 -13.65 18.39 -11.75
CA ALA A 591 -12.73 17.51 -12.47
C ALA A 591 -12.40 16.23 -11.68
N SER A 592 -12.28 16.32 -10.36
CA SER A 592 -12.05 15.18 -9.47
C SER A 592 -13.17 14.12 -9.53
N GLY A 593 -14.39 14.53 -9.91
CA GLY A 593 -15.53 13.64 -10.12
C GLY A 593 -15.52 12.86 -11.44
N PHE A 594 -14.61 13.20 -12.37
CA PHE A 594 -14.48 12.49 -13.64
C PHE A 594 -13.70 11.17 -13.51
N TRP A 595 -14.13 10.19 -14.28
CA TRP A 595 -13.52 8.89 -14.49
C TRP A 595 -13.28 8.68 -15.97
N ALA A 596 -12.17 8.05 -16.32
CA ALA A 596 -11.78 7.77 -17.71
C ALA A 596 -11.51 6.27 -17.94
N PRO A 597 -12.48 5.36 -17.67
CA PRO A 597 -12.25 3.94 -17.87
C PRO A 597 -12.01 3.63 -19.35
N ARG A 598 -11.06 2.73 -19.61
CA ARG A 598 -10.88 2.15 -20.95
C ARG A 598 -12.03 1.19 -21.25
N LEU A 599 -12.43 1.13 -22.51
CA LEU A 599 -13.34 0.11 -22.98
C LEU A 599 -12.61 -1.23 -23.04
N ALA A 600 -13.22 -2.28 -22.49
CA ALA A 600 -12.68 -3.63 -22.52
C ALA A 600 -12.29 -4.06 -23.95
N THR A 601 -11.14 -4.72 -24.08
CA THR A 601 -10.48 -5.01 -25.37
C THR A 601 -9.68 -6.31 -25.28
N ASP A 602 -9.63 -7.06 -26.38
CA ASP A 602 -8.81 -8.28 -26.50
C ASP A 602 -7.30 -7.99 -26.68
N ASP A 603 -6.91 -6.75 -27.00
CA ASP A 603 -5.50 -6.35 -27.07
C ASP A 603 -4.89 -6.23 -25.66
N VAL A 604 -3.94 -7.11 -25.38
CA VAL A 604 -3.21 -7.19 -24.10
C VAL A 604 -2.52 -5.88 -23.70
N HIS A 605 -2.05 -5.06 -24.65
CA HIS A 605 -1.38 -3.79 -24.31
C HIS A 605 -2.37 -2.73 -23.85
N ASN A 606 -3.55 -2.72 -24.47
CA ASN A 606 -4.60 -1.76 -24.15
C ASN A 606 -5.19 -2.07 -22.77
N HIS A 607 -5.13 -3.34 -22.35
CA HIS A 607 -5.48 -3.79 -21.02
C HIS A 607 -4.62 -3.15 -19.92
N TYR A 608 -3.38 -2.77 -20.21
CA TYR A 608 -2.40 -2.21 -19.26
C TYR A 608 -2.11 -0.70 -19.44
N ASP A 609 -2.98 0.05 -20.11
CA ASP A 609 -2.86 1.51 -20.32
C ASP A 609 -1.53 1.97 -20.96
N VAL A 610 -1.01 1.19 -21.91
CA VAL A 610 0.26 1.53 -22.61
C VAL A 610 0.09 2.67 -23.65
N SER A 611 -1.15 3.09 -23.95
CA SER A 611 -1.42 4.07 -25.01
C SER A 611 -2.63 4.98 -24.69
N PRO A 612 -2.56 6.29 -25.01
CA PRO A 612 -3.71 7.18 -24.90
C PRO A 612 -4.80 6.90 -25.94
N ALA A 613 -4.43 6.30 -27.09
CA ALA A 613 -5.35 6.04 -28.21
C ALA A 613 -6.29 4.85 -27.98
N VAL A 614 -6.27 4.26 -26.78
CA VAL A 614 -7.20 3.22 -26.38
C VAL A 614 -8.57 3.84 -26.18
N ALA A 615 -9.59 3.25 -26.83
CA ALA A 615 -10.97 3.71 -26.70
C ALA A 615 -11.38 3.77 -25.23
N SER A 616 -11.90 4.92 -24.82
CA SER A 616 -12.33 5.22 -23.45
C SER A 616 -13.65 5.96 -23.49
N VAL A 617 -14.19 6.25 -22.31
CA VAL A 617 -15.32 7.16 -22.11
C VAL A 617 -14.98 8.09 -20.95
N LEU A 618 -15.56 9.28 -20.92
CA LEU A 618 -15.45 10.18 -19.76
C LEU A 618 -16.76 10.18 -19.00
N ILE A 619 -16.71 9.88 -17.71
CA ILE A 619 -17.89 9.71 -16.86
C ILE A 619 -17.76 10.60 -15.64
N ASN A 620 -18.77 11.40 -15.34
CA ASN A 620 -18.80 12.23 -14.13
C ASN A 620 -19.98 11.86 -13.25
N GLY A 621 -19.79 11.90 -11.93
CA GLY A 621 -20.87 11.82 -10.93
C GLY A 621 -20.81 10.64 -9.94
N PRO A 622 -20.56 9.39 -10.35
CA PRO A 622 -20.44 8.25 -9.43
C PRO A 622 -19.26 8.37 -8.45
N TYR A 623 -19.34 7.69 -7.30
CA TYR A 623 -18.26 7.64 -6.31
C TYR A 623 -17.03 6.91 -6.83
N LEU A 624 -17.23 5.84 -7.62
CA LEU A 624 -16.20 5.08 -8.29
C LEU A 624 -16.76 4.49 -9.59
N VAL A 625 -15.98 4.48 -10.67
CA VAL A 625 -16.26 3.68 -11.86
C VAL A 625 -15.14 2.67 -12.04
N ARG A 626 -15.46 1.38 -11.90
CA ARG A 626 -14.50 0.26 -11.94
C ARG A 626 -14.18 -0.14 -13.38
N SER A 627 -15.20 -0.27 -14.22
CA SER A 627 -15.01 -0.72 -15.60
C SER A 627 -16.06 -0.15 -16.57
N ALA A 628 -15.72 -0.18 -17.85
CA ALA A 628 -16.62 0.14 -18.95
C ALA A 628 -16.47 -0.89 -20.09
N SER A 629 -17.58 -1.38 -20.62
CA SER A 629 -17.60 -2.35 -21.72
C SER A 629 -18.60 -1.95 -22.81
N ASP A 630 -18.19 -2.11 -24.07
CA ASP A 630 -19.03 -1.90 -25.24
C ASP A 630 -19.92 -3.14 -25.48
N ASN A 631 -21.25 -2.94 -25.50
CA ASN A 631 -22.23 -3.95 -25.88
C ASN A 631 -23.14 -3.43 -27.01
N GLY A 632 -22.53 -2.93 -28.09
CA GLY A 632 -23.22 -2.35 -29.23
C GLY A 632 -23.77 -0.96 -28.93
N SER A 633 -25.09 -0.81 -28.87
CA SER A 633 -25.72 0.48 -28.55
C SER A 633 -25.75 0.80 -27.04
N THR A 634 -25.30 -0.13 -26.20
CA THR A 634 -25.34 -0.02 -24.75
C THR A 634 -23.94 0.01 -24.17
N LEU A 635 -23.64 1.03 -23.38
CA LEU A 635 -22.43 1.10 -22.56
C LEU A 635 -22.70 0.44 -21.21
N ALA A 636 -22.00 -0.66 -20.92
CA ALA A 636 -22.10 -1.34 -19.64
C ALA A 636 -21.04 -0.81 -18.67
N LEU A 637 -21.49 -0.31 -17.53
CA LEU A 637 -20.66 0.27 -16.49
C LEU A 637 -20.79 -0.53 -15.20
N THR A 638 -19.65 -0.71 -14.52
CA THR A 638 -19.63 -1.16 -13.13
C THR A 638 -18.98 -0.10 -12.26
N GLY A 639 -19.52 0.12 -11.07
CA GLY A 639 -18.93 1.01 -10.10
C GLY A 639 -19.72 1.08 -8.81
N ASP A 640 -19.44 2.13 -8.04
CA ASP A 640 -19.98 2.33 -6.72
C ASP A 640 -20.57 3.74 -6.58
N ILE A 641 -21.63 3.86 -5.78
CA ILE A 641 -22.25 5.14 -5.40
C ILE A 641 -22.43 5.19 -3.89
N ASN A 642 -22.19 6.36 -3.29
CA ASN A 642 -22.36 6.62 -1.86
C ASN A 642 -23.60 7.49 -1.55
N GLY A 643 -24.43 7.72 -2.57
CA GLY A 643 -25.64 8.53 -2.53
C GLY A 643 -26.22 8.66 -3.94
N THR A 644 -27.50 9.04 -4.04
CA THR A 644 -28.15 9.25 -5.34
C THR A 644 -27.39 10.35 -6.09
N THR A 645 -27.00 10.07 -7.33
CA THR A 645 -26.14 10.97 -8.11
C THR A 645 -26.53 10.96 -9.58
N THR A 646 -26.27 12.07 -10.25
CA THR A 646 -26.37 12.15 -11.71
C THR A 646 -25.17 11.42 -12.32
N ILE A 647 -25.37 10.72 -13.43
CA ILE A 647 -24.28 10.22 -14.25
C ILE A 647 -24.28 10.95 -15.59
N ASP A 648 -23.13 11.53 -15.96
CA ASP A 648 -22.89 12.16 -17.26
C ASP A 648 -21.82 11.38 -18.01
N VAL A 649 -22.16 10.84 -19.18
CA VAL A 649 -21.23 10.07 -20.02
C VAL A 649 -20.95 10.78 -21.33
N PHE A 650 -19.68 11.09 -21.56
CA PHE A 650 -19.16 11.51 -22.87
C PHE A 650 -18.50 10.30 -23.53
N GLY A 651 -18.97 9.95 -24.71
CA GLY A 651 -18.46 8.81 -25.47
C GLY A 651 -18.99 8.81 -26.91
N PRO A 652 -18.64 7.80 -27.71
CA PRO A 652 -19.14 7.61 -29.06
C PRO A 652 -20.68 7.60 -29.14
N SER A 653 -21.24 8.22 -30.17
CA SER A 653 -22.68 8.36 -30.43
C SER A 653 -23.41 7.05 -30.70
N GLN A 654 -22.65 5.96 -30.93
CA GLN A 654 -23.23 4.62 -30.96
C GLN A 654 -23.92 4.25 -29.64
N PHE A 655 -23.43 4.78 -28.51
CA PHE A 655 -24.01 4.52 -27.21
C PHE A 655 -25.26 5.38 -27.01
N THR A 656 -26.42 4.72 -27.03
CA THR A 656 -27.73 5.36 -26.80
C THR A 656 -28.39 4.86 -25.51
N ALA A 657 -27.76 3.94 -24.79
CA ALA A 657 -28.24 3.37 -23.54
C ALA A 657 -27.07 3.08 -22.59
N ILE A 658 -27.34 3.09 -21.29
CA ILE A 658 -26.38 2.74 -20.24
C ILE A 658 -26.96 1.66 -19.35
N THR A 659 -26.13 0.73 -18.90
CA THR A 659 -26.42 -0.10 -17.73
C THR A 659 -25.41 0.18 -16.62
N TRP A 660 -25.88 0.30 -15.39
CA TRP A 660 -25.07 0.42 -14.18
C TRP A 660 -25.22 -0.83 -13.33
N ASN A 661 -24.12 -1.53 -13.07
CA ASN A 661 -24.09 -2.77 -12.28
C ASN A 661 -25.10 -3.81 -12.82
N GLY A 662 -25.21 -3.91 -14.16
CA GLY A 662 -26.14 -4.80 -14.86
C GLY A 662 -27.58 -4.28 -14.98
N SER A 663 -27.95 -3.20 -14.30
CA SER A 663 -29.30 -2.62 -14.34
C SER A 663 -29.40 -1.48 -15.36
N PRO A 664 -30.46 -1.40 -16.19
CA PRO A 664 -30.66 -0.27 -17.11
C PRO A 664 -30.77 1.07 -16.38
N VAL A 665 -30.18 2.12 -16.97
CA VAL A 665 -30.33 3.50 -16.50
C VAL A 665 -31.16 4.26 -17.55
N GLU A 666 -32.21 4.95 -17.11
CA GLU A 666 -32.93 5.89 -17.97
C GLU A 666 -32.04 7.08 -18.29
N VAL A 667 -31.82 7.33 -19.58
CA VAL A 667 -30.84 8.30 -20.06
C VAL A 667 -31.37 9.13 -21.21
N ASP A 668 -30.99 10.39 -21.25
CA ASP A 668 -31.29 11.35 -22.31
C ASP A 668 -30.02 12.08 -22.76
N GLN A 669 -30.02 12.57 -24.00
CA GLN A 669 -28.98 13.49 -24.46
C GLN A 669 -29.13 14.83 -23.72
N SER A 670 -28.07 15.25 -23.03
CA SER A 670 -28.05 16.49 -22.27
C SER A 670 -27.63 17.68 -23.13
N ASP A 671 -27.92 18.89 -22.65
CA ASP A 671 -27.49 20.14 -23.30
C ASP A 671 -25.96 20.26 -23.39
N ILE A 672 -25.21 19.57 -22.52
CA ILE A 672 -23.74 19.56 -22.54
C ILE A 672 -23.15 18.49 -23.47
N GLY A 673 -24.00 17.76 -24.21
CA GLY A 673 -23.58 16.74 -25.18
C GLY A 673 -23.08 15.44 -24.52
N SER A 674 -23.52 15.17 -23.29
CA SER A 674 -23.36 13.89 -22.60
C SER A 674 -24.65 13.07 -22.70
N LEU A 675 -24.53 11.75 -22.56
CA LEU A 675 -25.65 10.89 -22.21
C LEU A 675 -25.84 10.95 -20.69
N ARG A 676 -26.96 11.52 -20.24
CA ARG A 676 -27.22 11.81 -18.82
C ARG A 676 -28.31 10.92 -18.26
N GLY A 677 -28.09 10.37 -17.07
CA GLY A 677 -29.10 9.64 -16.30
C GLY A 677 -28.96 9.89 -14.80
N GLN A 678 -29.75 9.17 -14.01
CA GLN A 678 -29.73 9.22 -12.55
C GLN A 678 -29.44 7.82 -12.00
N LEU A 679 -28.50 7.72 -11.06
CA LEU A 679 -28.20 6.51 -10.31
C LEU A 679 -28.81 6.64 -8.92
N GLU A 680 -29.77 5.78 -8.61
CA GLU A 680 -30.46 5.80 -7.32
C GLU A 680 -29.67 5.02 -6.27
N PHE A 681 -29.42 5.66 -5.14
CA PHE A 681 -28.89 4.97 -3.97
C PHE A 681 -30.02 4.20 -3.29
N PRO A 682 -29.86 2.89 -3.03
CA PRO A 682 -30.95 2.08 -2.50
C PRO A 682 -31.47 2.59 -1.14
N ASP A 683 -32.81 2.68 -1.04
CA ASP A 683 -33.48 3.04 0.21
C ASP A 683 -33.11 2.07 1.34
N GLY A 684 -32.82 2.60 2.53
CA GLY A 684 -32.48 1.82 3.71
C GLY A 684 -31.05 1.27 3.74
N LEU A 685 -30.26 1.40 2.67
CA LEU A 685 -28.87 0.93 2.66
C LEU A 685 -28.00 1.64 3.72
N ALA A 686 -28.13 2.96 3.82
CA ALA A 686 -27.44 3.74 4.86
C ALA A 686 -27.92 3.38 6.28
N ASP A 687 -29.15 2.87 6.41
CA ASP A 687 -29.78 2.50 7.68
C ASP A 687 -29.58 1.02 8.03
N ALA A 688 -28.80 0.27 7.24
CA ALA A 688 -28.49 -1.14 7.49
C ALA A 688 -28.11 -1.34 8.97
N ALA A 689 -28.82 -2.26 9.63
CA ALA A 689 -28.70 -2.47 11.05
C ALA A 689 -27.38 -3.18 11.38
N ILE A 690 -26.75 -2.75 12.45
CA ILE A 690 -25.60 -3.42 13.07
C ILE A 690 -25.90 -3.58 14.56
N PRO A 691 -25.39 -4.64 15.22
CA PRO A 691 -25.65 -4.88 16.63
C PRO A 691 -25.06 -3.80 17.53
N VAL A 692 -25.75 -3.52 18.64
CA VAL A 692 -25.21 -2.74 19.75
C VAL A 692 -24.50 -3.71 20.69
N LEU A 693 -23.15 -3.70 20.67
CA LEU A 693 -22.34 -4.68 21.41
C LEU A 693 -22.63 -4.70 22.92
N GLU A 694 -23.02 -3.57 23.50
CA GLU A 694 -23.38 -3.44 24.92
C GLU A 694 -24.69 -4.16 25.29
N GLU A 695 -25.57 -4.38 24.31
CA GLU A 695 -26.85 -5.06 24.50
C GLU A 695 -26.76 -6.58 24.25
N LEU A 696 -25.62 -7.07 23.76
CA LEU A 696 -25.41 -8.49 23.51
C LEU A 696 -25.24 -9.27 24.82
N GLU A 697 -25.60 -10.56 24.79
CA GLU A 697 -25.24 -11.47 25.87
C GLU A 697 -23.76 -11.83 25.76
N TRP A 698 -23.02 -11.54 26.83
CA TRP A 698 -21.62 -11.89 26.97
C TRP A 698 -21.48 -12.99 28.01
N ILE A 699 -20.57 -13.90 27.71
CA ILE A 699 -20.04 -14.87 28.67
C ILE A 699 -18.56 -14.57 28.90
N CYS A 700 -18.04 -14.97 30.05
CA CYS A 700 -16.62 -14.81 30.35
C CYS A 700 -16.04 -16.01 31.09
N ALA A 701 -14.72 -16.10 31.05
CA ALA A 701 -13.93 -17.03 31.83
C ALA A 701 -12.65 -16.35 32.31
N ASP A 702 -12.11 -16.83 33.43
CA ASP A 702 -10.74 -16.54 33.82
C ASP A 702 -9.79 -17.19 32.82
N SER A 703 -8.85 -16.39 32.29
CA SER A 703 -7.83 -16.85 31.36
C SER A 703 -6.42 -16.80 31.97
N LEU A 704 -6.34 -16.81 33.29
CA LEU A 704 -5.09 -17.04 34.03
C LEU A 704 -5.22 -18.16 35.08
N PRO A 705 -5.72 -19.37 34.70
CA PRO A 705 -5.83 -20.51 35.62
C PRO A 705 -4.48 -20.94 36.21
N GLU A 706 -3.36 -20.47 35.63
CA GLU A 706 -2.02 -20.65 36.17
C GLU A 706 -1.89 -20.18 37.62
N LEU A 707 -2.71 -19.23 38.09
CA LEU A 707 -2.66 -18.78 39.48
C LEU A 707 -3.32 -19.76 40.47
N ASP A 708 -4.06 -20.76 40.00
CA ASP A 708 -4.67 -21.76 40.86
C ASP A 708 -3.57 -22.61 41.54
N PRO A 709 -3.62 -22.79 42.88
CA PRO A 709 -2.67 -23.62 43.62
C PRO A 709 -2.57 -25.08 43.15
N SER A 710 -3.59 -25.57 42.47
CA SER A 710 -3.68 -26.93 41.92
C SER A 710 -3.31 -27.02 40.43
N PHE A 711 -2.97 -25.90 39.79
CA PHE A 711 -2.56 -25.87 38.40
C PHE A 711 -1.28 -26.70 38.16
N ASP A 712 -1.35 -27.62 37.21
CA ASP A 712 -0.25 -28.50 36.81
C ASP A 712 0.39 -28.01 35.50
N ASP A 713 1.59 -27.43 35.61
CA ASP A 713 2.37 -26.98 34.46
C ASP A 713 3.39 -28.03 33.96
N SER A 714 3.28 -29.30 34.41
CA SER A 714 4.24 -30.35 34.07
C SER A 714 4.33 -30.64 32.57
N THR A 715 3.28 -30.34 31.81
CA THR A 715 3.20 -30.48 30.34
C THR A 715 3.79 -29.28 29.59
N TRP A 716 4.09 -28.16 30.27
CA TRP A 716 4.66 -26.97 29.65
C TRP A 716 6.11 -27.18 29.23
N VAL A 717 6.59 -26.31 28.33
CA VAL A 717 7.97 -26.36 27.87
C VAL A 717 8.90 -26.00 29.02
N LEU A 718 9.79 -26.93 29.36
CA LEU A 718 10.83 -26.73 30.36
C LEU A 718 11.92 -25.80 29.82
N ALA A 719 12.07 -24.63 30.44
CA ALA A 719 13.07 -23.64 30.10
C ALA A 719 14.43 -23.95 30.76
N ASN A 720 15.13 -24.95 30.22
CA ASN A 720 16.37 -25.48 30.80
C ASN A 720 17.67 -25.09 30.08
N LYS A 721 17.61 -24.27 29.02
CA LYS A 721 18.84 -23.83 28.33
C LYS A 721 19.63 -22.92 29.26
N THR A 722 20.94 -23.10 29.32
CA THR A 722 21.85 -22.30 30.16
C THR A 722 22.76 -21.36 29.37
N GLU A 723 22.70 -21.44 28.04
CA GLU A 723 23.48 -20.64 27.11
C GLU A 723 22.65 -20.33 25.86
N THR A 724 22.98 -19.24 25.17
CA THR A 724 22.39 -18.84 23.89
C THR A 724 23.49 -18.34 22.96
N GLN A 725 23.34 -18.61 21.67
CA GLN A 725 24.23 -18.12 20.63
C GLN A 725 23.83 -16.72 20.12
N ARG A 726 22.77 -16.14 20.65
CA ARG A 726 22.34 -14.78 20.29
C ARG A 726 23.35 -13.73 20.75
N PRO A 727 23.45 -12.58 20.05
CA PRO A 727 24.30 -11.49 20.51
C PRO A 727 23.91 -10.98 21.92
N GLN A 728 22.61 -10.89 22.20
CA GLN A 728 22.09 -10.36 23.46
C GLN A 728 22.01 -11.44 24.56
N GLN A 729 23.08 -11.57 25.34
CA GLN A 729 23.19 -12.53 26.45
C GLN A 729 22.29 -12.18 27.66
N PRO A 730 21.94 -13.18 28.52
CA PRO A 730 21.16 -12.92 29.74
C PRO A 730 21.88 -11.98 30.71
N SER A 731 21.15 -11.07 31.33
CA SER A 731 21.72 -10.12 32.30
C SER A 731 21.97 -10.76 33.67
N ALA A 732 21.20 -11.78 34.05
CA ALA A 732 21.33 -12.54 35.28
C ALA A 732 20.54 -13.86 35.19
N GLY A 733 20.72 -14.74 36.17
CA GLY A 733 20.00 -16.02 36.27
C GLY A 733 20.72 -17.17 35.58
N LYS A 734 20.30 -18.40 35.90
CA LYS A 734 20.93 -19.65 35.42
C LYS A 734 20.42 -20.09 34.05
N PHE A 735 19.14 -19.85 33.79
CA PHE A 735 18.44 -20.31 32.59
C PHE A 735 18.16 -19.14 31.64
N VAL A 736 18.24 -19.42 30.34
CA VAL A 736 17.86 -18.50 29.27
C VAL A 736 16.35 -18.51 29.16
N LEU A 737 15.71 -17.35 29.37
CA LEU A 737 14.25 -17.19 29.35
C LEU A 737 13.81 -16.31 28.18
N TYR A 738 14.30 -16.64 26.97
CA TYR A 738 13.89 -15.98 25.73
C TYR A 738 12.88 -16.85 25.02
N SER A 739 11.70 -16.33 24.71
CA SER A 739 10.59 -17.12 24.15
C SER A 739 10.99 -17.87 22.88
N SER A 740 11.73 -17.20 21.98
CA SER A 740 12.15 -17.79 20.70
C SER A 740 13.21 -18.87 20.82
N GLU A 741 13.90 -19.00 21.96
CA GLU A 741 14.76 -20.17 22.22
C GLU A 741 13.94 -21.45 22.41
N TYR A 742 12.64 -21.33 22.66
CA TYR A 742 11.71 -22.42 22.91
C TYR A 742 10.65 -22.56 21.81
N GLY A 743 10.86 -21.91 20.65
CA GLY A 743 9.95 -21.99 19.50
C GLY A 743 8.71 -21.12 19.60
N PHE A 744 8.71 -20.11 20.48
CA PHE A 744 7.62 -19.16 20.65
C PHE A 744 8.02 -17.76 20.18
N HIS A 745 7.26 -17.19 19.26
CA HIS A 745 7.73 -16.07 18.45
C HIS A 745 6.79 -14.87 18.39
N ALA A 746 5.51 -15.07 18.66
CA ALA A 746 4.47 -14.07 18.51
C ALA A 746 3.47 -14.15 19.66
N GLY A 747 2.72 -13.06 19.84
CA GLY A 747 1.71 -12.93 20.89
C GLY A 747 2.31 -12.82 22.29
N ASP A 748 1.57 -13.30 23.27
CA ASP A 748 1.84 -13.09 24.69
C ASP A 748 2.32 -14.40 25.36
N TRP A 749 3.01 -14.32 26.50
CA TRP A 749 3.60 -15.51 27.14
C TRP A 749 3.42 -15.53 28.64
N VAL A 750 3.42 -16.75 29.19
CA VAL A 750 3.36 -17.02 30.62
C VAL A 750 4.60 -17.80 31.02
N TRP A 751 5.36 -17.28 31.99
CA TRP A 751 6.53 -17.90 32.58
C TRP A 751 6.25 -18.31 34.02
N ARG A 752 6.72 -19.49 34.42
CA ARG A 752 6.56 -20.03 35.79
C ARG A 752 7.91 -20.48 36.33
N GLY A 753 8.42 -19.81 37.36
CA GLY A 753 9.67 -20.13 38.03
C GLY A 753 9.43 -20.80 39.38
N HIS A 754 9.92 -22.03 39.56
CA HIS A 754 9.70 -22.83 40.76
C HIS A 754 10.89 -22.78 41.71
N PHE A 755 10.64 -22.57 43.00
CA PHE A 755 11.67 -22.64 44.04
C PHE A 755 11.10 -23.09 45.39
N SER A 756 11.95 -23.68 46.22
CA SER A 756 11.59 -24.12 47.57
C SER A 756 12.25 -23.22 48.62
N GLY A 757 11.65 -23.18 49.81
CA GLY A 757 12.20 -22.45 50.96
C GLY A 757 11.86 -20.96 50.98
N ASN A 758 12.51 -20.22 51.88
CA ASN A 758 12.17 -18.83 52.16
C ASN A 758 13.00 -17.88 51.28
N ALA A 759 12.33 -17.02 50.51
CA ALA A 759 12.94 -15.90 49.82
C ALA A 759 12.36 -14.58 50.33
N THR A 760 13.11 -13.49 50.23
CA THR A 760 12.66 -12.13 50.60
C THR A 760 12.13 -11.34 49.41
N GLY A 761 12.34 -11.83 48.18
CA GLY A 761 11.89 -11.16 46.97
C GLY A 761 12.52 -11.73 45.70
N VAL A 762 12.28 -11.05 44.58
CA VAL A 762 12.88 -11.33 43.28
C VAL A 762 13.19 -10.03 42.54
N ASN A 763 14.35 -9.97 41.90
CA ASN A 763 14.66 -8.97 40.88
C ASN A 763 14.47 -9.61 39.51
N ILE A 764 13.67 -9.01 38.63
CA ILE A 764 13.47 -9.50 37.25
C ILE A 764 13.73 -8.37 36.25
N SER A 765 14.18 -8.71 35.05
CA SER A 765 14.27 -7.81 33.90
C SER A 765 13.43 -8.41 32.77
N VAL A 766 12.41 -7.70 32.28
CA VAL A 766 11.47 -8.18 31.26
C VAL A 766 11.58 -7.33 29.99
N GLN A 767 11.49 -7.95 28.81
CA GLN A 767 11.54 -7.30 27.50
C GLN A 767 10.45 -7.84 26.57
N GLY A 768 9.61 -6.95 26.03
CA GLY A 768 8.52 -7.31 25.10
C GLY A 768 8.47 -6.52 23.78
N GLY A 769 9.39 -5.56 23.56
CA GLY A 769 9.27 -4.57 22.50
C GLY A 769 8.75 -3.23 23.04
N PHE A 770 8.59 -2.21 22.22
CA PHE A 770 8.09 -0.91 22.71
C PHE A 770 6.63 -1.02 23.15
N SER A 771 6.27 -0.29 24.21
CA SER A 771 4.93 -0.28 24.79
C SER A 771 4.40 -1.64 25.26
N PHE A 772 5.28 -2.62 25.47
CA PHE A 772 4.92 -3.91 26.05
C PHE A 772 4.39 -3.76 27.49
N GLY A 773 3.73 -4.77 28.03
CA GLY A 773 3.27 -4.86 29.40
C GLY A 773 3.74 -6.14 30.06
N TYR A 774 3.87 -6.13 31.39
CA TYR A 774 4.05 -7.34 32.18
C TYR A 774 3.28 -7.25 33.51
N SER A 775 2.97 -8.41 34.08
CA SER A 775 2.42 -8.56 35.43
C SER A 775 3.05 -9.78 36.10
N ALA A 776 3.23 -9.72 37.42
CA ALA A 776 3.86 -10.79 38.18
C ALA A 776 3.06 -11.18 39.44
N TRP A 777 3.06 -12.47 39.76
CA TRP A 777 2.46 -13.06 40.95
C TRP A 777 3.42 -14.05 41.60
N ILE A 778 3.43 -14.08 42.94
CA ILE A 778 4.01 -15.18 43.70
C ILE A 778 2.86 -16.05 44.20
N ASN A 779 2.79 -17.29 43.73
CA ASN A 779 1.61 -18.14 43.89
C ASN A 779 0.35 -17.39 43.39
N GLU A 780 -0.67 -17.22 44.23
CA GLU A 780 -1.90 -16.46 43.94
C GLU A 780 -1.77 -14.94 44.22
N HIS A 781 -0.65 -14.47 44.76
CA HIS A 781 -0.51 -13.10 45.25
C HIS A 781 0.11 -12.18 44.21
N PHE A 782 -0.64 -11.16 43.82
CA PHE A 782 -0.17 -10.13 42.89
C PHE A 782 1.00 -9.33 43.48
N LEU A 783 2.07 -9.19 42.70
CA LEU A 783 3.27 -8.43 43.05
C LEU A 783 3.28 -7.04 42.42
N GLY A 784 2.81 -6.93 41.17
CA GLY A 784 2.79 -5.69 40.42
C GLY A 784 2.83 -5.90 38.92
N SER A 785 2.66 -4.79 38.20
CA SER A 785 2.71 -4.72 36.74
C SER A 785 3.56 -3.53 36.30
N GLY A 786 3.94 -3.52 35.03
CA GLY A 786 4.55 -2.35 34.40
C GLY A 786 4.27 -2.29 32.91
N GLN A 787 4.46 -1.11 32.34
CA GLN A 787 4.30 -0.84 30.92
C GLN A 787 5.56 -0.18 30.37
N GLY A 788 5.98 -0.63 29.19
CA GLY A 788 7.12 -0.11 28.45
C GLY A 788 6.84 1.26 27.85
N SER A 789 7.89 1.89 27.33
CA SER A 789 7.80 3.16 26.60
C SER A 789 7.61 2.95 25.10
N SER A 790 7.04 3.94 24.42
CA SER A 790 6.88 3.91 22.96
C SER A 790 8.19 4.08 22.18
N HIS A 791 9.26 4.48 22.87
CA HIS A 791 10.58 4.72 22.30
C HIS A 791 11.67 4.50 23.36
N SER A 792 12.87 4.16 22.92
CA SER A 792 14.07 4.09 23.77
C SER A 792 15.30 4.57 22.99
N GLN A 793 16.29 5.14 23.68
CA GLN A 793 17.52 5.63 23.03
C GLN A 793 18.37 4.49 22.45
N ASP A 794 18.33 3.32 23.08
CA ASP A 794 19.15 2.16 22.71
C ASP A 794 18.39 1.16 21.80
N GLY A 795 17.18 1.50 21.34
CA GLY A 795 16.36 0.64 20.47
C GLY A 795 15.75 -0.59 21.17
N VAL A 796 15.92 -0.68 22.50
CA VAL A 796 15.49 -1.79 23.34
C VAL A 796 14.80 -1.26 24.60
N ASP A 797 13.63 -1.81 24.91
CA ASP A 797 12.84 -1.44 26.10
C ASP A 797 12.79 -2.60 27.10
N ILE A 798 13.33 -2.36 28.30
CA ILE A 798 13.47 -3.34 29.38
C ILE A 798 12.99 -2.72 30.69
N LEU A 799 12.09 -3.40 31.37
CA LEU A 799 11.65 -3.04 32.73
C LEU A 799 12.29 -3.97 33.73
N SER A 800 12.91 -3.42 34.78
CA SER A 800 13.63 -4.21 35.80
C SER A 800 13.10 -4.00 37.22
N PRO A 801 11.89 -4.49 37.55
CA PRO A 801 11.33 -4.34 38.89
C PRO A 801 12.02 -5.24 39.93
N ILE A 802 11.96 -4.80 41.19
CA ILE A 802 12.28 -5.61 42.35
C ILE A 802 11.00 -5.79 43.17
N PHE A 803 10.58 -7.03 43.35
CA PHE A 803 9.43 -7.39 44.16
C PHE A 803 9.87 -7.99 45.48
N ASN A 804 9.27 -7.56 46.58
CA ASN A 804 9.51 -8.13 47.90
C ASN A 804 8.40 -9.13 48.24
N PHE A 805 8.76 -10.23 48.88
CA PHE A 805 7.82 -11.24 49.36
C PHE A 805 7.57 -11.08 50.86
N THR A 806 6.34 -11.37 51.29
CA THR A 806 6.01 -11.54 52.70
C THR A 806 5.91 -13.02 53.04
N SER A 807 6.09 -13.37 54.32
CA SER A 807 5.97 -14.76 54.76
C SER A 807 4.58 -15.36 54.56
N GLU A 808 3.54 -14.52 54.43
CA GLU A 808 2.16 -14.96 54.18
C GLU A 808 1.92 -15.34 52.71
N GLN A 809 2.76 -14.83 51.80
CA GLN A 809 2.67 -15.12 50.37
C GLN A 809 3.41 -16.40 49.97
N LEU A 810 4.28 -16.91 50.85
CA LEU A 810 5.13 -18.05 50.58
C LEU A 810 4.56 -19.37 51.12
N ARG A 811 4.97 -20.44 50.47
CA ARG A 811 4.63 -21.85 50.73
C ARG A 811 5.92 -22.67 50.82
N ASP A 812 5.79 -23.98 51.05
CA ASP A 812 6.94 -24.90 51.01
C ASP A 812 7.56 -24.95 49.60
N GLU A 813 6.71 -25.05 48.58
CA GLU A 813 7.05 -24.92 47.16
C GLU A 813 6.34 -23.69 46.59
N ASN A 814 7.10 -22.81 45.95
CA ASN A 814 6.63 -21.52 45.46
C ASN A 814 6.77 -21.43 43.95
N VAL A 815 5.80 -20.75 43.32
CA VAL A 815 5.82 -20.48 41.89
C VAL A 815 5.71 -18.98 41.63
N LEU A 816 6.73 -18.41 40.99
CA LEU A 816 6.67 -17.07 40.43
C LEU A 816 6.05 -17.14 39.03
N THR A 817 4.85 -16.59 38.85
CA THR A 817 4.22 -16.45 37.54
C THR A 817 4.48 -15.05 37.00
N VAL A 818 5.04 -14.96 35.80
CA VAL A 818 5.25 -13.69 35.08
C VAL A 818 4.57 -13.79 33.72
N ILE A 819 3.60 -12.92 33.48
CA ILE A 819 2.98 -12.77 32.16
C ILE A 819 3.52 -11.51 31.50
N HIS A 820 3.71 -11.55 30.21
CA HIS A 820 4.02 -10.36 29.43
C HIS A 820 3.60 -10.51 27.98
N ASP A 821 3.36 -9.39 27.32
CA ASP A 821 3.12 -9.39 25.89
C ASP A 821 4.39 -9.23 25.06
N SER A 822 4.24 -9.46 23.76
CA SER A 822 5.15 -9.02 22.71
C SER A 822 4.41 -8.04 21.82
N THR A 823 4.96 -6.85 21.65
CA THR A 823 4.44 -5.89 20.66
C THR A 823 5.07 -6.09 19.28
N GLY A 824 5.63 -7.26 19.01
CA GLY A 824 6.24 -7.61 17.73
C GLY A 824 7.76 -7.66 17.79
N MET A 825 8.38 -8.08 16.70
CA MET A 825 9.83 -8.24 16.58
C MET A 825 10.50 -6.96 16.05
N ASN A 826 11.80 -6.81 16.30
CA ASN A 826 12.62 -5.81 15.64
C ASN A 826 12.81 -6.15 14.16
N GLN A 827 13.02 -5.11 13.37
CA GLN A 827 13.50 -5.18 12.00
C GLN A 827 15.03 -5.40 11.98
N ASP A 828 15.63 -5.51 10.80
CA ASP A 828 17.08 -5.75 10.64
C ASP A 828 17.72 -4.80 9.61
N TYR A 829 17.26 -3.54 9.60
CA TYR A 829 17.60 -2.57 8.56
C TYR A 829 19.12 -2.37 8.38
N ASN A 830 19.86 -2.31 9.49
CA ASN A 830 21.29 -1.99 9.52
C ASN A 830 22.23 -3.20 9.41
N VAL A 831 21.72 -4.41 9.14
CA VAL A 831 22.51 -5.65 9.03
C VAL A 831 23.34 -5.89 10.31
N ASN A 832 22.66 -5.91 11.46
CA ASN A 832 23.28 -5.94 12.79
C ASN A 832 22.58 -6.88 13.77
N ASP A 833 21.74 -7.80 13.27
CA ASP A 833 20.97 -8.78 14.06
C ASP A 833 19.99 -8.14 15.06
N GLU A 834 19.50 -6.92 14.80
CA GLU A 834 18.47 -6.29 15.62
C GLU A 834 17.20 -7.15 15.69
N HIS A 835 16.81 -7.82 14.60
CA HIS A 835 15.67 -8.75 14.60
C HIS A 835 15.82 -9.93 15.60
N LYS A 836 17.05 -10.23 16.05
CA LYS A 836 17.34 -11.24 17.06
C LYS A 836 17.15 -10.75 18.50
N ASN A 837 16.86 -9.46 18.70
CA ASN A 837 16.53 -8.91 20.01
C ASN A 837 15.45 -9.77 20.68
N PRO A 838 15.73 -10.37 21.85
CA PRO A 838 14.85 -11.37 22.40
C PRO A 838 13.59 -10.75 22.99
N ARG A 839 12.64 -11.63 23.28
CA ARG A 839 11.45 -11.35 24.06
C ARG A 839 11.39 -12.35 25.20
N GLY A 840 10.97 -11.92 26.38
CA GLY A 840 11.02 -12.76 27.58
C GLY A 840 11.60 -12.07 28.80
N ILE A 841 12.12 -12.87 29.71
CA ILE A 841 12.83 -12.41 30.91
C ILE A 841 14.33 -12.34 30.57
N ARG A 842 14.86 -11.11 30.51
CA ARG A 842 16.27 -10.81 30.21
C ARG A 842 17.23 -11.25 31.31
N GLY A 843 16.75 -11.25 32.55
CA GLY A 843 17.48 -11.79 33.69
C GLY A 843 16.63 -11.81 34.95
N TYR A 844 17.04 -12.62 35.92
CA TYR A 844 16.36 -12.73 37.20
C TYR A 844 17.33 -13.05 38.33
N THR A 845 16.97 -12.71 39.56
CA THR A 845 17.72 -13.05 40.77
C THR A 845 16.74 -13.25 41.91
N LEU A 846 16.66 -14.47 42.46
CA LEU A 846 15.93 -14.74 43.69
C LEU A 846 16.70 -14.11 44.87
N LEU A 847 16.01 -13.32 45.69
CA LEU A 847 16.61 -12.68 46.86
C LEU A 847 16.43 -13.61 48.06
N SER A 848 17.42 -14.46 48.33
CA SER A 848 17.39 -15.36 49.48
C SER A 848 18.64 -15.26 50.37
N ASP A 849 18.43 -15.28 51.69
CA ASP A 849 19.51 -15.27 52.69
C ASP A 849 20.19 -16.64 52.83
N ASP A 850 19.54 -17.72 52.41
CA ASP A 850 20.03 -19.10 52.51
C ASP A 850 20.74 -19.60 51.23
N GLY A 851 20.76 -18.78 50.18
CA GLY A 851 21.37 -19.10 48.89
C GLY A 851 20.53 -19.99 47.98
N ASN A 852 19.26 -20.26 48.32
CA ASN A 852 18.33 -20.91 47.39
C ASN A 852 18.09 -20.03 46.15
N ASP A 853 17.84 -20.69 45.02
CA ASP A 853 17.55 -20.07 43.73
C ASP A 853 16.45 -20.88 43.03
N PHE A 854 15.97 -20.40 41.88
CA PHE A 854 15.01 -21.13 41.05
C PHE A 854 15.55 -22.50 40.64
N THR A 855 14.76 -23.53 40.90
CA THR A 855 15.09 -24.93 40.57
C THR A 855 14.76 -25.25 39.12
N GLU A 856 13.63 -24.73 38.63
CA GLU A 856 13.20 -24.83 37.24
C GLU A 856 12.38 -23.62 36.79
N TRP A 857 12.35 -23.42 35.47
CA TRP A 857 11.45 -22.48 34.81
C TRP A 857 10.68 -23.19 33.71
N ARG A 858 9.43 -22.79 33.52
CA ARG A 858 8.55 -23.27 32.45
C ARG A 858 7.95 -22.10 31.71
N VAL A 859 7.63 -22.33 30.44
CA VAL A 859 7.00 -21.33 29.58
C VAL A 859 5.89 -21.95 28.76
N SER A 860 4.83 -21.16 28.59
CA SER A 860 3.78 -21.44 27.63
C SER A 860 3.73 -20.36 26.57
N GLY A 861 3.66 -20.79 25.31
CA GLY A 861 3.35 -19.98 24.14
C GLY A 861 2.19 -20.60 23.34
N ASN A 862 2.12 -20.27 22.06
CA ASN A 862 1.11 -20.81 21.16
C ASN A 862 1.21 -22.35 21.04
N ILE A 863 0.08 -23.03 20.84
CA ILE A 863 0.08 -24.49 20.70
C ILE A 863 0.97 -24.91 19.53
N GLY A 864 1.89 -25.83 19.80
CA GLY A 864 2.81 -26.39 18.81
C GLY A 864 4.05 -25.52 18.52
N GLY A 865 4.13 -24.29 19.02
CA GLY A 865 5.22 -23.36 18.72
C GLY A 865 5.37 -23.15 17.21
N GLU A 866 6.58 -23.37 16.68
CA GLU A 866 6.90 -23.35 15.24
C GLU A 866 6.07 -24.36 14.40
N ASN A 867 5.49 -25.39 15.03
CA ASN A 867 4.66 -26.41 14.38
C ASN A 867 3.17 -26.21 14.67
N ALA A 868 2.73 -24.96 14.85
CA ALA A 868 1.34 -24.63 15.11
C ALA A 868 0.37 -25.29 14.10
N PRO A 869 -0.78 -25.82 14.55
CA PRO A 869 -1.72 -26.53 13.70
C PRO A 869 -2.54 -25.58 12.80
N ASP A 870 -2.76 -24.32 13.19
CA ASP A 870 -3.48 -23.35 12.36
C ASP A 870 -2.56 -22.79 11.25
N LYS A 871 -2.60 -23.45 10.10
CA LYS A 871 -1.84 -23.05 8.90
C LYS A 871 -2.52 -21.97 8.08
N VAL A 872 -3.80 -21.67 8.33
CA VAL A 872 -4.57 -20.69 7.55
C VAL A 872 -4.38 -19.29 8.13
N ARG A 873 -4.52 -19.15 9.44
CA ARG A 873 -4.27 -17.88 10.15
C ARG A 873 -2.78 -17.66 10.40
N GLY A 874 -1.97 -18.72 10.28
CA GLY A 874 -0.52 -18.61 10.24
C GLY A 874 0.14 -18.41 11.61
N PRO A 875 1.48 -18.27 11.63
CA PRO A 875 2.30 -18.44 12.83
C PRO A 875 2.22 -17.30 13.84
N TYR A 876 1.62 -16.17 13.47
CA TYR A 876 1.58 -14.98 14.34
C TYR A 876 0.20 -14.74 15.01
N ASN A 877 -0.86 -15.42 14.55
CA ASN A 877 -2.23 -15.18 15.01
C ASN A 877 -2.46 -15.47 16.50
N GLU A 878 -1.84 -16.55 17.00
CA GLU A 878 -2.00 -17.01 18.39
C GLU A 878 -0.76 -16.71 19.22
N GLY A 879 -0.98 -16.21 20.43
CA GLY A 879 -0.03 -16.18 21.52
C GLY A 879 -0.21 -17.36 22.48
N GLY A 880 0.26 -17.16 23.71
CA GLY A 880 0.33 -18.16 24.76
C GLY A 880 -0.67 -17.98 25.88
N TRP A 881 -1.71 -17.17 25.75
CA TRP A 881 -2.76 -17.10 26.77
C TRP A 881 -3.53 -18.43 26.87
N TRP A 882 -4.10 -18.73 28.04
CA TRP A 882 -4.88 -19.96 28.21
C TRP A 882 -6.02 -20.08 27.19
N PHE A 883 -6.79 -19.00 26.96
CA PHE A 883 -7.89 -19.01 26.00
C PHE A 883 -7.44 -19.34 24.57
N GLU A 884 -6.27 -18.86 24.15
CA GLU A 884 -5.69 -19.15 22.83
C GLU A 884 -5.27 -20.61 22.73
N ARG A 885 -4.70 -21.14 23.82
CA ARG A 885 -4.24 -22.53 23.86
C ARG A 885 -5.40 -23.50 23.79
N VAL A 886 -6.46 -23.30 24.58
CA VAL A 886 -7.66 -24.15 24.49
C VAL A 886 -8.48 -23.88 23.22
N GLY A 887 -8.21 -22.79 22.51
CA GLY A 887 -8.84 -22.42 21.26
C GLY A 887 -10.20 -21.74 21.41
N ALA A 888 -10.45 -21.05 22.53
CA ALA A 888 -11.70 -20.36 22.81
C ALA A 888 -11.99 -19.17 21.87
N HIS A 889 -10.95 -18.67 21.18
CA HIS A 889 -11.11 -17.66 20.13
C HIS A 889 -11.63 -18.25 18.81
N LEU A 890 -11.55 -19.56 18.61
CA LEU A 890 -11.88 -20.21 17.34
C LEU A 890 -13.40 -20.37 17.14
N PRO A 891 -13.86 -20.34 15.87
CA PRO A 891 -15.25 -20.67 15.54
C PRO A 891 -15.67 -22.05 16.02
N GLY A 892 -16.89 -22.15 16.57
CA GLY A 892 -17.47 -23.42 17.04
C GLY A 892 -16.87 -23.97 18.33
N TYR A 893 -16.20 -23.14 19.15
CA TYR A 893 -15.70 -23.53 20.47
C TYR A 893 -16.84 -24.09 21.34
N ASN A 894 -16.58 -25.20 22.04
CA ASN A 894 -17.57 -25.84 22.90
C ASN A 894 -17.60 -25.19 24.30
N GLU A 895 -18.60 -24.33 24.52
CA GLU A 895 -18.80 -23.60 25.78
C GLU A 895 -19.43 -24.44 26.91
N SER A 896 -19.63 -25.76 26.72
CA SER A 896 -20.26 -26.62 27.74
C SER A 896 -19.43 -26.85 29.01
N ASP A 897 -18.20 -26.33 29.07
CA ASP A 897 -17.39 -26.30 30.29
C ASP A 897 -17.98 -25.31 31.30
N SER A 898 -18.06 -25.74 32.57
CA SER A 898 -18.55 -24.95 33.68
C SER A 898 -17.88 -23.59 33.87
N ILE A 899 -16.62 -23.43 33.41
CA ILE A 899 -15.87 -22.18 33.54
C ILE A 899 -16.39 -21.04 32.65
N TRP A 900 -17.15 -21.36 31.60
CA TRP A 900 -17.75 -20.39 30.67
C TRP A 900 -19.22 -20.08 30.96
N ASN A 901 -19.83 -20.73 31.97
CA ASN A 901 -21.25 -20.58 32.30
C ASN A 901 -21.58 -19.29 33.08
N GLN A 902 -20.65 -18.34 33.17
CA GLN A 902 -20.86 -17.07 33.82
C GLN A 902 -21.35 -16.03 32.81
N SER A 903 -22.55 -15.49 33.04
CA SER A 903 -22.99 -14.27 32.35
C SER A 903 -22.30 -13.07 33.00
N CYS A 904 -21.56 -12.32 32.20
CA CYS A 904 -20.70 -11.21 32.62
C CYS A 904 -20.34 -10.39 31.39
N THR A 905 -19.94 -9.14 31.58
CA THR A 905 -19.78 -8.21 30.48
C THR A 905 -18.48 -7.41 30.61
N PRO A 906 -17.77 -7.13 29.50
CA PRO A 906 -16.52 -6.37 29.55
C PRO A 906 -16.70 -4.92 30.02
N TYR A 907 -17.93 -4.39 30.00
CA TYR A 907 -18.26 -3.05 30.50
C TYR A 907 -18.33 -2.99 32.04
N ASP A 908 -18.61 -4.13 32.69
CA ASP A 908 -18.49 -4.29 34.14
C ASP A 908 -17.06 -4.68 34.52
N GLY A 909 -16.40 -5.45 33.65
CA GLY A 909 -14.99 -5.81 33.77
C GLY A 909 -14.70 -6.77 34.92
N GLN A 910 -13.50 -6.62 35.50
CA GLN A 910 -13.03 -7.36 36.69
C GLN A 910 -12.52 -6.38 37.73
N THR A 911 -12.53 -6.77 39.01
CA THR A 911 -12.15 -5.91 40.15
C THR A 911 -10.73 -6.14 40.66
N GLU A 912 -10.01 -7.12 40.13
CA GLU A 912 -8.66 -7.50 40.55
C GLU A 912 -7.73 -7.63 39.32
N PRO A 913 -6.40 -7.57 39.49
CA PRO A 913 -5.44 -7.83 38.42
C PRO A 913 -5.56 -9.27 37.91
N GLY A 914 -5.46 -9.45 36.60
CA GLY A 914 -5.59 -10.75 35.96
C GLY A 914 -6.01 -10.61 34.50
N VAL A 915 -6.32 -11.74 33.86
CA VAL A 915 -6.78 -11.78 32.47
C VAL A 915 -8.14 -12.46 32.43
N THR A 916 -9.19 -11.69 32.14
CA THR A 916 -10.52 -12.23 31.86
C THR A 916 -10.78 -12.18 30.37
N VAL A 917 -11.42 -13.20 29.81
CA VAL A 917 -11.85 -13.22 28.40
C VAL A 917 -13.36 -13.13 28.32
N TYR A 918 -13.86 -12.32 27.39
CA TYR A 918 -15.28 -12.14 27.14
C TYR A 918 -15.60 -12.58 25.72
N ARG A 919 -16.65 -13.37 25.58
CA ARG A 919 -17.07 -13.94 24.30
C ARG A 919 -18.55 -13.66 24.06
N THR A 920 -18.89 -13.36 22.82
CA THR A 920 -20.27 -13.15 22.36
C THR A 920 -20.41 -13.57 20.90
N THR A 921 -21.65 -13.62 20.42
CA THR A 921 -21.98 -13.84 19.02
C THR A 921 -23.03 -12.84 18.55
N PHE A 922 -23.01 -12.51 17.28
CA PHE A 922 -24.07 -11.72 16.65
C PHE A 922 -24.20 -12.09 15.17
N ASP A 923 -25.40 -11.88 14.63
CA ASP A 923 -25.66 -12.04 13.20
C ASP A 923 -25.57 -10.69 12.50
N LEU A 924 -25.05 -10.72 11.26
CA LEU A 924 -25.19 -9.64 10.29
C LEU A 924 -26.04 -10.12 9.12
N ASP A 925 -26.85 -9.23 8.59
CA ASP A 925 -27.62 -9.42 7.36
C ASP A 925 -27.58 -8.11 6.56
N LEU A 926 -26.37 -7.76 6.11
CA LEU A 926 -26.16 -6.54 5.34
C LEU A 926 -26.76 -6.70 3.93
N PRO A 927 -27.22 -5.63 3.25
CA PRO A 927 -27.80 -5.76 1.92
C PRO A 927 -26.80 -6.27 0.87
N GLU A 928 -27.21 -7.21 -0.01
CA GLU A 928 -26.41 -7.62 -1.17
C GLU A 928 -26.08 -6.43 -2.09
N GLY A 929 -24.94 -6.52 -2.80
CA GLY A 929 -24.51 -5.45 -3.71
C GLY A 929 -24.13 -4.16 -2.97
N SER A 930 -23.68 -4.28 -1.72
CA SER A 930 -23.17 -3.17 -0.93
C SER A 930 -21.74 -3.40 -0.45
N ASP A 931 -21.02 -2.31 -0.19
CA ASP A 931 -19.78 -2.33 0.59
C ASP A 931 -20.01 -1.43 1.81
N ILE A 932 -20.11 -2.06 2.98
CA ILE A 932 -20.33 -1.40 4.27
C ILE A 932 -19.16 -1.80 5.18
N PRO A 933 -18.05 -1.06 5.15
CA PRO A 933 -16.92 -1.37 6.02
C PRO A 933 -17.28 -1.14 7.48
N LEU A 934 -16.89 -2.08 8.34
CA LEU A 934 -17.20 -2.07 9.78
C LEU A 934 -15.91 -2.01 10.61
N ALA A 935 -15.98 -1.34 11.76
CA ALA A 935 -14.87 -1.28 12.71
C ALA A 935 -15.34 -1.44 14.16
N PHE A 936 -14.49 -2.05 14.99
CA PHE A 936 -14.64 -2.06 16.44
C PHE A 936 -13.96 -0.82 17.02
N ASP A 937 -14.73 0.02 17.70
CA ASP A 937 -14.28 1.29 18.28
C ASP A 937 -14.23 1.23 19.80
N PHE A 938 -13.04 1.45 20.36
CA PHE A 938 -12.74 1.55 21.78
C PHE A 938 -12.62 3.01 22.22
N THR A 939 -12.58 3.26 23.53
CA THR A 939 -12.23 4.56 24.10
C THR A 939 -11.04 4.40 25.04
N LEU A 940 -10.02 5.24 24.85
CA LEU A 940 -8.87 5.31 25.74
C LEU A 940 -9.31 5.66 27.17
N ASP A 941 -8.64 5.08 28.15
CA ASP A 941 -8.94 5.26 29.56
C ASP A 941 -7.63 5.34 30.35
N SER A 942 -7.29 6.57 30.77
CA SER A 942 -6.08 6.83 31.55
C SER A 942 -6.17 6.36 33.00
N GLU A 943 -7.38 6.15 33.52
CA GLU A 943 -7.64 5.85 34.93
C GLU A 943 -7.83 4.35 35.19
N SER A 944 -7.97 3.55 34.13
CA SER A 944 -8.06 2.10 34.21
C SER A 944 -7.05 1.47 33.23
N PRO A 945 -5.79 1.26 33.65
CA PRO A 945 -4.78 0.66 32.77
C PRO A 945 -5.08 -0.81 32.47
N HIS A 946 -5.39 -1.08 31.21
CA HIS A 946 -5.69 -2.42 30.72
C HIS A 946 -5.27 -2.61 29.26
N ARG A 947 -5.15 -3.89 28.90
CA ARG A 947 -4.80 -4.34 27.55
C ARG A 947 -5.85 -5.30 27.02
N VAL A 948 -6.14 -5.21 25.73
CA VAL A 948 -7.15 -6.03 25.06
C VAL A 948 -6.59 -6.61 23.77
N LEU A 949 -6.84 -7.89 23.55
CA LEU A 949 -6.79 -8.48 22.22
C LEU A 949 -8.21 -8.63 21.68
N LEU A 950 -8.40 -8.31 20.40
CA LEU A 950 -9.66 -8.48 19.68
C LEU A 950 -9.55 -9.64 18.69
N PHE A 951 -10.38 -10.66 18.87
CA PHE A 951 -10.56 -11.77 17.94
C PHE A 951 -11.94 -11.72 17.29
N VAL A 952 -11.98 -11.90 15.98
CA VAL A 952 -13.21 -12.02 15.18
C VAL A 952 -13.10 -13.27 14.33
N ASN A 953 -14.02 -14.23 14.51
CA ASN A 953 -14.04 -15.52 13.82
C ASN A 953 -12.67 -16.27 13.87
N GLY A 954 -11.97 -16.16 15.00
CA GLY A 954 -10.65 -16.75 15.25
C GLY A 954 -9.45 -15.92 14.78
N TRP A 955 -9.66 -14.80 14.08
CA TRP A 955 -8.59 -13.92 13.62
C TRP A 955 -8.32 -12.82 14.64
N GLN A 956 -7.08 -12.68 15.11
CA GLN A 956 -6.68 -11.55 15.93
C GLN A 956 -6.54 -10.31 15.03
N PHE A 957 -7.30 -9.25 15.29
CA PHE A 957 -7.31 -8.04 14.48
C PHE A 957 -7.01 -6.74 15.26
N GLY A 958 -6.81 -6.83 16.57
CA GLY A 958 -6.55 -5.64 17.38
C GLY A 958 -5.80 -5.93 18.66
N ARG A 959 -4.84 -5.05 18.96
CA ARG A 959 -4.20 -4.89 20.27
C ARG A 959 -4.47 -3.48 20.78
N PHE A 960 -5.37 -3.37 21.75
CA PHE A 960 -5.75 -2.08 22.35
C PHE A 960 -5.08 -1.88 23.70
N LEU A 961 -4.42 -0.73 23.86
CA LEU A 961 -3.71 -0.31 25.07
C LEU A 961 -4.38 0.94 25.66
N SER A 962 -5.14 0.78 26.74
CA SER A 962 -6.07 1.81 27.21
C SER A 962 -5.43 3.16 27.55
N THR A 963 -4.19 3.14 28.05
CA THR A 963 -3.44 4.33 28.47
C THR A 963 -2.42 4.81 27.45
N LEU A 964 -2.07 3.97 26.48
CA LEU A 964 -0.97 4.23 25.56
C LEU A 964 -1.45 4.59 24.15
N GLY A 965 -2.54 3.99 23.65
CA GLY A 965 -3.06 4.26 22.31
C GLY A 965 -1.99 4.13 21.19
N PRO A 966 -2.12 4.85 20.07
CA PRO A 966 -3.19 5.80 19.75
C PRO A 966 -4.44 5.14 19.15
N GLN A 967 -4.34 3.88 18.72
CA GLN A 967 -5.40 3.24 17.96
C GLN A 967 -6.64 2.95 18.82
N THR A 968 -7.76 3.55 18.42
CA THR A 968 -9.08 3.35 19.02
C THR A 968 -10.09 2.71 18.07
N SER A 969 -9.78 2.61 16.78
CA SER A 969 -10.66 2.02 15.76
C SER A 969 -9.95 0.86 15.06
N TYR A 970 -10.64 -0.27 14.95
CA TYR A 970 -10.11 -1.52 14.39
C TYR A 970 -11.04 -1.99 13.26
N PRO A 971 -10.81 -1.56 12.00
CA PRO A 971 -11.60 -1.99 10.86
C PRO A 971 -11.39 -3.48 10.60
N ILE A 972 -12.47 -4.20 10.35
CA ILE A 972 -12.45 -5.62 10.03
C ILE A 972 -13.00 -5.80 8.62
N PRO A 973 -12.23 -6.37 7.68
CA PRO A 973 -12.71 -6.54 6.32
C PRO A 973 -13.84 -7.57 6.25
N GLU A 974 -14.76 -7.35 5.31
CA GLU A 974 -15.69 -8.39 4.85
C GLU A 974 -14.91 -9.63 4.40
N GLY A 975 -15.46 -10.81 4.64
CA GLY A 975 -14.76 -12.09 4.47
C GLY A 975 -14.04 -12.53 5.74
N ILE A 976 -13.56 -11.62 6.57
CA ILE A 976 -13.22 -11.94 7.98
C ILE A 976 -14.48 -11.81 8.82
N LEU A 977 -15.18 -10.69 8.71
CA LEU A 977 -16.58 -10.59 9.14
C LEU A 977 -17.48 -11.30 8.12
N ASN A 978 -18.39 -12.12 8.63
CA ASN A 978 -19.50 -12.66 7.89
C ASN A 978 -20.62 -11.63 7.83
N HIS A 979 -20.77 -10.94 6.70
CA HIS A 979 -21.81 -9.92 6.52
C HIS A 979 -23.24 -10.49 6.36
N HIS A 980 -23.36 -11.81 6.18
CA HIS A 980 -24.63 -12.52 5.94
C HIS A 980 -24.76 -13.76 6.83
N GLY A 981 -24.37 -13.65 8.10
CA GLY A 981 -24.52 -14.72 9.07
C GLY A 981 -23.86 -14.41 10.39
N THR A 982 -23.63 -15.47 11.17
CA THR A 982 -23.10 -15.37 12.52
C THR A 982 -21.62 -15.03 12.52
N ASN A 983 -21.27 -14.14 13.45
CA ASN A 983 -19.91 -13.79 13.81
C ASN A 983 -19.68 -14.13 15.28
N GLU A 984 -18.52 -14.69 15.56
CA GLU A 984 -18.04 -14.97 16.91
C GLU A 984 -16.95 -13.95 17.27
N VAL A 985 -17.12 -13.27 18.41
CA VAL A 985 -16.16 -12.29 18.90
C VAL A 985 -15.68 -12.70 20.28
N LEU A 986 -14.36 -12.69 20.44
CA LEU A 986 -13.72 -12.82 21.74
C LEU A 986 -12.80 -11.63 21.97
N ILE A 987 -12.86 -11.04 23.15
CA ILE A 987 -11.88 -10.08 23.61
C ILE A 987 -11.21 -10.57 24.89
N SER A 988 -9.90 -10.34 25.01
CA SER A 988 -9.23 -10.44 26.30
C SER A 988 -9.24 -9.10 27.02
N LEU A 989 -9.25 -9.11 28.35
CA LEU A 989 -9.08 -7.93 29.18
C LEU A 989 -8.08 -8.26 30.26
N TRP A 990 -6.88 -7.72 30.09
CA TRP A 990 -5.80 -7.82 31.06
C TRP A 990 -5.78 -6.55 31.92
N ALA A 991 -6.22 -6.67 33.17
CA ALA A 991 -6.14 -5.58 34.15
C ALA A 991 -4.74 -5.53 34.77
N LEU A 992 -4.10 -4.36 34.71
CA LEU A 992 -2.72 -4.19 35.16
C LEU A 992 -2.61 -3.79 36.64
N GLU A 993 -3.67 -3.28 37.24
CA GLU A 993 -3.64 -2.69 38.58
C GLU A 993 -4.61 -3.35 39.56
N SER A 994 -4.37 -3.16 40.86
CA SER A 994 -5.13 -3.79 41.96
C SER A 994 -6.60 -3.37 42.03
N GLY A 995 -7.02 -2.35 41.28
CA GLY A 995 -8.44 -1.96 41.16
C GLY A 995 -9.20 -2.75 40.10
N GLY A 996 -8.54 -3.68 39.40
CA GLY A 996 -9.08 -4.33 38.21
C GLY A 996 -9.19 -3.39 37.02
N ALA A 997 -10.00 -3.78 36.03
CA ALA A 997 -10.26 -2.94 34.86
C ALA A 997 -11.55 -3.33 34.15
N LYS A 998 -12.05 -2.41 33.33
CA LYS A 998 -13.25 -2.57 32.51
C LYS A 998 -13.15 -1.72 31.25
N LEU A 999 -13.95 -2.07 30.24
CA LEU A 999 -14.05 -1.25 29.03
C LEU A 999 -14.97 -0.05 29.28
N SER A 1000 -14.44 1.15 29.13
CA SER A 1000 -15.24 2.38 29.14
C SER A 1000 -16.19 2.46 27.93
N LYS A 1001 -15.79 1.89 26.79
CA LYS A 1001 -16.60 1.79 25.58
C LYS A 1001 -16.03 0.75 24.60
N LEU A 1002 -16.93 -0.02 23.97
CA LEU A 1002 -16.67 -0.88 22.82
C LEU A 1002 -17.92 -0.88 21.93
N GLN A 1003 -17.81 -0.45 20.67
CA GLN A 1003 -18.91 -0.38 19.71
C GLN A 1003 -18.50 -0.96 18.36
N LEU A 1004 -19.47 -1.50 17.62
CA LEU A 1004 -19.33 -1.77 16.20
C LEU A 1004 -19.89 -0.56 15.44
N ASN A 1005 -19.15 0.00 14.48
CA ASN A 1005 -19.56 1.18 13.72
C ASN A 1005 -19.36 0.98 12.21
N LYS A 1006 -20.29 1.54 11.43
CA LYS A 1006 -20.15 1.68 9.97
C LYS A 1006 -19.16 2.80 9.66
N ARG A 1007 -18.20 2.53 8.78
CA ARG A 1007 -17.25 3.53 8.27
C ARG A 1007 -17.72 4.19 6.98
N GLY A 1008 -18.53 3.48 6.20
CA GLY A 1008 -19.16 3.96 4.98
C GLY A 1008 -20.35 3.10 4.60
N SER A 1009 -21.09 3.51 3.58
CA SER A 1009 -22.16 2.71 2.97
C SER A 1009 -22.19 3.00 1.48
N LEU A 1010 -21.80 2.02 0.68
CA LEU A 1010 -21.74 2.10 -0.77
C LEU A 1010 -22.70 1.10 -1.38
N SER A 1011 -23.47 1.49 -2.39
CA SER A 1011 -24.01 0.52 -3.35
C SER A 1011 -22.88 0.23 -4.33
N SER A 1012 -22.46 -1.03 -4.41
CA SER A 1012 -21.18 -1.43 -4.99
C SER A 1012 -21.35 -2.53 -6.02
N SER A 1013 -20.46 -2.54 -7.00
CA SER A 1013 -20.28 -3.68 -7.93
C SER A 1013 -19.10 -4.57 -7.58
N LYS A 1014 -18.44 -4.31 -6.44
CA LYS A 1014 -17.65 -5.34 -5.77
C LYS A 1014 -18.47 -6.65 -5.75
N PRO A 1015 -17.85 -7.83 -5.97
CA PRO A 1015 -18.56 -9.10 -5.94
C PRO A 1015 -19.58 -9.15 -4.79
N ALA A 1016 -20.84 -9.43 -5.16
CA ALA A 1016 -22.01 -9.19 -4.29
C ALA A 1016 -22.00 -10.00 -3.00
N THR A 1017 -21.23 -11.08 -2.97
CA THR A 1017 -20.95 -11.86 -1.77
C THR A 1017 -19.44 -12.09 -1.75
N VAL A 1018 -18.78 -11.58 -0.71
CA VAL A 1018 -17.44 -12.03 -0.35
C VAL A 1018 -17.62 -13.16 0.64
N ASP A 1019 -17.15 -14.35 0.27
CA ASP A 1019 -17.27 -15.51 1.14
C ASP A 1019 -16.38 -15.34 2.38
N VAL A 1020 -16.85 -15.87 3.51
CA VAL A 1020 -16.03 -15.92 4.72
C VAL A 1020 -14.78 -16.74 4.40
N VAL A 1021 -13.61 -16.20 4.72
CA VAL A 1021 -12.33 -16.86 4.52
C VAL A 1021 -12.36 -18.21 5.24
N ALA A 1022 -12.32 -19.28 4.45
CA ALA A 1022 -12.37 -20.64 4.96
C ALA A 1022 -11.16 -20.90 5.86
N ALA A 1023 -11.41 -21.02 7.16
CA ALA A 1023 -10.42 -21.30 8.19
C ALA A 1023 -10.91 -22.41 9.12
N PRO A 1024 -10.01 -23.25 9.64
CA PRO A 1024 -10.39 -24.35 10.52
C PRO A 1024 -10.99 -23.81 11.83
N GLY A 1025 -12.03 -24.52 12.30
CA GLY A 1025 -12.72 -24.25 13.56
C GLY A 1025 -12.06 -24.96 14.74
N TRP A 1026 -12.66 -24.80 15.92
CA TRP A 1026 -12.14 -25.37 17.16
C TRP A 1026 -12.02 -26.91 17.11
N GLU A 1027 -13.05 -27.62 16.63
CA GLU A 1027 -13.05 -29.09 16.59
C GLU A 1027 -11.89 -29.65 15.74
N GLU A 1028 -11.58 -29.00 14.62
CA GLU A 1028 -10.48 -29.41 13.72
C GLU A 1028 -9.10 -29.18 14.36
N LEU A 1029 -8.92 -28.04 15.02
CA LEU A 1029 -7.63 -27.65 15.58
C LEU A 1029 -7.36 -28.19 17.00
N ARG A 1030 -8.41 -28.49 17.77
CA ARG A 1030 -8.32 -28.80 19.21
C ARG A 1030 -9.16 -30.01 19.64
N GLY A 1031 -10.12 -30.49 18.84
CA GLY A 1031 -11.04 -31.57 19.23
C GLY A 1031 -10.39 -32.92 19.59
N ASN A 1032 -9.14 -33.15 19.18
CA ASN A 1032 -8.34 -34.34 19.53
C ASN A 1032 -7.21 -34.07 20.55
N VAL A 1033 -7.07 -32.84 21.03
CA VAL A 1033 -6.01 -32.44 21.97
C VAL A 1033 -6.60 -32.43 23.38
N THR A 1034 -6.16 -33.34 24.24
CA THR A 1034 -6.44 -33.23 25.68
C THR A 1034 -5.65 -32.04 26.22
N THR A 1035 -6.28 -30.88 26.32
CA THR A 1035 -5.72 -29.71 26.98
C THR A 1035 -5.87 -29.91 28.49
N SER A 1036 -4.75 -30.23 29.16
CA SER A 1036 -4.63 -30.18 30.62
C SER A 1036 -4.49 -28.75 31.10
#